data_AF-A0A8S7RGY7-F1
#
_entry.id   AF-A0A8S7RGY7-F1
#
_cell.length_a   1.000
_cell.length_b   1.000
_cell.length_c   1.000
_cell.angle_alpha   90.00
_cell.angle_beta   90.00
_cell.angle_gamma   90.00
#
_symmetry.space_group_name_H-M   'P 1'
#
loop_
_entity.id
_entity.type
_entity.pdbx_description
1 polymer ?
#
loop_
_entity_poly.entity_id
_entity_poly.type
_entity_poly.pdbx_seq_one_letter_code
_entity_poly.pdbx_strand_id
1 'polypeptide(L)'
;MAFKHYDVVRAASPSDLAERLTQKLKEGWQPFGSPVAITPYTLMQAIAAEGDVTTPVVVPDTGAGGSPGVAITEPEYYYVIPLAGQSNGMAYGEGLPLPQTYDRPDSRIKQLARRSTVTPGGDTCAYNDVIPADHCLHDVQDMSALNHPHADLSKGQYGTVGQGLHIAKKLLPYIPQNAGILLVSCCRGSSAFTTGADGSFSEVSGASADSSRWGAGKPLYQDLLSRTRAALAKNPKNKLLAVVWMQGEADLASGSQQHNGLFTAMVQQFRTDLSPLAAQCVSGNAGTVPWICGDTTYYWKNTYATQYETVYGAYKNLTAQNIFFVPFLTDENGQNTPTNAPAEDPDIVAVGYYGAASRTQGSFVSTQRDSHFSSWARRGVISDRLASAIMLHAGRTAELMRGQIVTPPDEKPSPDTPSKPSTPPADTTTMSTLLAYRASESEGQLAPQGWTAGGGKAQIVDDAGASGGKAMKLTKETGKSSWYLEHDAGNGADLLGKGGLVSCRFKVDGTLTANQYALALYWPVSGLPQGVTLEGNAGHNLLASFYVQSDATDLNVMYHKGNPDQNTKLGSFGAFNNEWHTLAFRFAGNNSIQVTPVIDGKDGEPFMLSQSPVGSFAADKLRLTDITSNATYPVLIDSIVVEVNNASAG
;
A
#
# COMPACT_ATOMS: atom_id res chain seq x y z
N MET A 1 -15.96 8.85 -7.76
CA MET A 1 -16.14 7.77 -8.76
C MET A 1 -16.01 6.43 -8.02
N ALA A 2 -16.89 5.48 -8.28
CA ALA A 2 -16.84 4.14 -7.67
C ALA A 2 -16.74 3.14 -8.82
N PHE A 3 -15.88 2.12 -8.71
CA PHE A 3 -15.57 1.18 -9.80
C PHE A 3 -16.29 -0.16 -9.62
N LYS A 4 -16.76 -0.76 -10.72
CA LYS A 4 -17.50 -2.04 -10.74
C LYS A 4 -16.58 -3.25 -10.75
N HIS A 5 -15.47 -3.14 -11.48
CA HIS A 5 -14.48 -4.19 -11.66
C HIS A 5 -13.13 -3.74 -11.10
N TYR A 6 -12.38 -4.69 -10.54
CA TYR A 6 -11.02 -4.50 -10.04
C TYR A 6 -10.14 -5.62 -10.59
N ASP A 7 -8.94 -5.27 -11.03
CA ASP A 7 -7.92 -6.20 -11.53
C ASP A 7 -6.54 -5.62 -11.19
N VAL A 8 -5.46 -6.37 -11.45
CA VAL A 8 -4.09 -5.88 -11.29
C VAL A 8 -3.31 -6.13 -12.57
N VAL A 9 -2.62 -5.09 -13.02
CA VAL A 9 -1.55 -5.24 -14.00
C VAL A 9 -0.28 -5.53 -13.23
N ARG A 10 0.23 -6.75 -13.38
CA ARG A 10 1.57 -7.12 -12.93
C ARG A 10 2.53 -6.93 -14.08
N ALA A 11 3.65 -6.29 -13.80
CA ALA A 11 4.69 -6.05 -14.77
C ALA A 11 6.06 -6.15 -14.14
N ALA A 12 7.01 -6.65 -14.92
CA ALA A 12 8.38 -6.86 -14.44
C ALA A 12 9.17 -5.54 -14.34
N SER A 13 8.68 -4.47 -14.97
CA SER A 13 9.31 -3.16 -15.02
C SER A 13 8.27 -2.03 -15.19
N PRO A 14 8.65 -0.75 -14.95
CA PRO A 14 7.77 0.38 -15.23
C PRO A 14 7.31 0.48 -16.68
N SER A 15 8.16 0.09 -17.64
CA SER A 15 7.81 0.11 -19.07
C SER A 15 6.80 -0.97 -19.43
N ASP A 16 6.99 -2.19 -18.93
CA ASP A 16 6.04 -3.30 -19.09
C ASP A 16 4.71 -2.95 -18.41
N LEU A 17 4.77 -2.24 -17.27
CA LEU A 17 3.58 -1.75 -16.59
C LEU A 17 2.83 -0.71 -17.43
N ALA A 18 3.55 0.27 -17.98
CA ALA A 18 2.98 1.32 -18.81
C ALA A 18 2.36 0.76 -20.10
N GLU A 19 3.01 -0.23 -20.73
CA GLU A 19 2.51 -0.89 -21.95
C GLU A 19 1.22 -1.67 -21.66
N ARG A 20 1.23 -2.52 -20.63
CA ARG A 20 0.05 -3.29 -20.21
C ARG A 20 -1.07 -2.39 -19.70
N LEU A 21 -0.76 -1.31 -19.00
CA LEU A 21 -1.75 -0.30 -18.59
C LEU A 21 -2.34 0.41 -19.79
N THR A 22 -1.53 0.76 -20.80
CA THR A 22 -2.02 1.37 -22.04
C THR A 22 -3.00 0.45 -22.75
N GLN A 23 -2.74 -0.86 -22.74
CA GLN A 23 -3.67 -1.85 -23.28
C GLN A 23 -4.97 -1.93 -22.46
N LYS A 24 -4.88 -2.03 -21.13
CA LYS A 24 -6.04 -2.04 -20.23
C LYS A 24 -6.85 -0.74 -20.31
N LEU A 25 -6.20 0.41 -20.51
CA LEU A 25 -6.85 1.71 -20.74
C LEU A 25 -7.71 1.71 -22.01
N LYS A 26 -7.23 1.10 -23.09
CA LYS A 26 -8.02 0.91 -24.33
C LYS A 26 -9.20 -0.03 -24.14
N GLU A 27 -9.10 -0.97 -23.20
CA GLU A 27 -10.16 -1.90 -22.81
C GLU A 27 -11.17 -1.28 -21.83
N GLY A 28 -11.01 0.00 -21.45
CA GLY A 28 -11.93 0.72 -20.56
C GLY A 28 -11.60 0.63 -19.07
N TRP A 29 -10.43 0.11 -18.71
CA TRP A 29 -9.90 0.14 -17.34
C TRP A 29 -9.17 1.45 -17.04
N GLN A 30 -9.04 1.81 -15.77
CA GLN A 30 -8.23 2.93 -15.33
C GLN A 30 -7.38 2.56 -14.11
N PRO A 31 -6.19 3.16 -13.91
CA PRO A 31 -5.40 2.96 -12.69
C PRO A 31 -6.23 3.27 -11.45
N PHE A 32 -6.10 2.41 -10.45
CA PHE A 32 -6.77 2.51 -9.17
C PHE A 32 -5.72 2.56 -8.06
N GLY A 33 -5.59 3.74 -7.43
CA GLY A 33 -4.51 4.03 -6.50
C GLY A 33 -3.13 4.12 -7.19
N SER A 34 -2.09 4.29 -6.39
CA SER A 34 -0.71 4.31 -6.90
C SER A 34 -0.19 2.90 -7.18
N PRO A 35 0.72 2.70 -8.15
CA PRO A 35 1.36 1.42 -8.36
C PRO A 35 2.12 1.03 -7.09
N VAL A 36 1.92 -0.21 -6.65
CA VAL A 36 2.63 -0.78 -5.51
C VAL A 36 3.80 -1.58 -6.06
N ALA A 37 5.01 -1.25 -5.60
CA ALA A 37 6.16 -2.13 -5.79
C ALA A 37 6.00 -3.32 -4.84
N ILE A 38 5.72 -4.50 -5.39
CA ILE A 38 5.50 -5.74 -4.63
C ILE A 38 6.76 -6.60 -4.62
N THR A 39 7.67 -6.38 -5.55
CA THR A 39 9.09 -6.72 -5.40
C THR A 39 9.89 -5.65 -6.17
N PRO A 40 11.23 -5.62 -6.10
CA PRO A 40 12.03 -4.74 -6.95
C PRO A 40 11.81 -4.96 -8.47
N TYR A 41 11.21 -6.09 -8.85
CA TYR A 41 10.98 -6.52 -10.24
C TYR A 41 9.52 -6.89 -10.51
N THR A 42 8.60 -6.42 -9.69
CA THR A 42 7.17 -6.63 -9.90
C THR A 42 6.44 -5.41 -9.43
N LEU A 43 6.09 -4.55 -10.39
CA LEU A 43 5.15 -3.47 -10.17
C LEU A 43 3.75 -4.04 -10.34
N MET A 44 2.88 -3.73 -9.39
CA MET A 44 1.47 -4.02 -9.50
C MET A 44 0.69 -2.71 -9.46
N GLN A 45 0.05 -2.38 -10.58
CA GLN A 45 -0.95 -1.33 -10.61
C GLN A 45 -2.31 -2.00 -10.50
N ALA A 46 -3.05 -1.74 -9.43
CA ALA A 46 -4.47 -2.04 -9.46
C ALA A 46 -5.13 -1.19 -10.52
N ILE A 47 -6.04 -1.79 -11.26
CA ILE A 47 -6.87 -1.14 -12.25
C ILE A 47 -8.32 -1.41 -11.90
N ALA A 48 -9.18 -0.48 -12.27
CA ALA A 48 -10.60 -0.59 -12.03
C ALA A 48 -11.40 -0.05 -13.21
N ALA A 49 -12.62 -0.51 -13.40
CA ALA A 49 -13.46 -0.10 -14.52
C ALA A 49 -14.89 0.18 -14.07
N GLU A 50 -15.54 1.19 -14.68
CA GLU A 50 -16.94 1.56 -14.41
C GLU A 50 -17.94 0.94 -15.43
N GLY A 51 -17.46 0.49 -16.60
CA GLY A 51 -18.26 -0.12 -17.67
C GLY A 51 -18.03 -1.62 -17.84
N ASP A 52 -18.81 -2.27 -18.71
CA ASP A 52 -18.59 -3.67 -19.08
C ASP A 52 -17.27 -3.80 -19.85
N VAL A 53 -16.34 -4.59 -19.32
CA VAL A 53 -15.02 -4.85 -19.90
C VAL A 53 -15.08 -6.09 -20.80
N THR A 54 -14.55 -5.97 -22.02
CA THR A 54 -14.69 -6.98 -23.10
C THR A 54 -13.84 -8.24 -22.90
N THR A 55 -13.02 -8.29 -21.85
CA THR A 55 -12.13 -9.41 -21.53
C THR A 55 -12.42 -9.95 -20.12
N PRO A 56 -13.25 -11.00 -19.95
CA PRO A 56 -13.13 -11.84 -18.78
C PRO A 56 -11.77 -12.56 -18.83
N VAL A 57 -11.13 -12.67 -17.68
CA VAL A 57 -9.90 -13.43 -17.37
C VAL A 57 -9.65 -14.56 -18.38
N VAL A 58 -8.66 -14.38 -19.27
CA VAL A 58 -8.19 -15.47 -20.15
C VAL A 58 -7.25 -16.35 -19.34
N VAL A 59 -7.74 -17.52 -18.97
CA VAL A 59 -6.91 -18.69 -18.65
C VAL A 59 -6.43 -19.26 -19.99
N PRO A 60 -5.12 -19.38 -20.26
CA PRO A 60 -4.65 -20.17 -21.39
C PRO A 60 -4.90 -21.65 -21.07
N ASP A 61 -5.92 -22.23 -21.69
CA ASP A 61 -6.18 -23.67 -21.58
C ASP A 61 -5.12 -24.46 -22.36
N THR A 62 -4.54 -25.46 -21.69
CA THR A 62 -3.72 -26.50 -22.33
C THR A 62 -4.63 -27.64 -22.77
N GLY A 63 -5.24 -27.49 -23.94
CA GLY A 63 -5.55 -28.61 -24.83
C GLY A 63 -7.00 -29.09 -24.95
N ALA A 64 -7.38 -29.26 -26.22
CA ALA A 64 -8.39 -30.14 -26.79
C ALA A 64 -9.89 -29.83 -26.54
N GLY A 65 -10.41 -28.93 -27.37
CA GLY A 65 -11.69 -29.11 -28.06
C GLY A 65 -12.96 -29.06 -27.19
N GLY A 66 -13.52 -27.87 -27.01
CA GLY A 66 -14.86 -27.66 -26.47
C GLY A 66 -15.03 -26.20 -26.05
N SER A 67 -16.21 -25.62 -26.28
CA SER A 67 -16.57 -24.20 -26.09
C SER A 67 -16.00 -23.54 -24.81
N PRO A 68 -15.70 -22.22 -24.83
CA PRO A 68 -15.02 -21.51 -23.74
C PRO A 68 -15.93 -21.43 -22.50
N GLY A 69 -15.79 -22.38 -21.59
CA GLY A 69 -16.36 -22.37 -20.25
C GLY A 69 -15.25 -22.05 -19.25
N VAL A 70 -15.39 -20.94 -18.51
CA VAL A 70 -14.48 -20.53 -17.45
C VAL A 70 -14.47 -21.61 -16.34
N ALA A 71 -13.36 -22.32 -16.17
CA ALA A 71 -13.17 -23.17 -15.00
C ALA A 71 -12.95 -22.29 -13.76
N ILE A 72 -14.00 -22.09 -12.96
CA ILE A 72 -13.94 -21.40 -11.66
C ILE A 72 -13.41 -22.42 -10.64
N THR A 73 -12.09 -22.50 -10.45
CA THR A 73 -11.51 -23.31 -9.37
C THR A 73 -11.61 -22.57 -8.03
N GLU A 74 -12.20 -23.22 -7.02
CA GLU A 74 -12.21 -22.72 -5.63
C GLU A 74 -10.77 -22.46 -5.13
N PRO A 75 -10.53 -21.40 -4.34
CA PRO A 75 -9.21 -21.12 -3.79
C PRO A 75 -8.63 -22.28 -2.99
N GLU A 76 -7.32 -22.50 -3.12
CA GLU A 76 -6.58 -23.48 -2.31
C GLU A 76 -6.49 -23.08 -0.84
N TYR A 77 -6.52 -21.78 -0.54
CA TYR A 77 -6.49 -21.21 0.81
C TYR A 77 -6.99 -19.76 0.79
N TYR A 78 -7.19 -19.18 1.97
CA TYR A 78 -7.70 -17.82 2.14
C TYR A 78 -6.81 -16.94 3.02
N TYR A 79 -6.68 -15.69 2.62
CA TYR A 79 -6.32 -14.61 3.55
C TYR A 79 -7.54 -14.25 4.38
N VAL A 80 -7.43 -14.37 5.69
CA VAL A 80 -8.51 -14.16 6.65
C VAL A 80 -8.47 -12.71 7.15
N ILE A 81 -9.61 -12.03 7.08
CA ILE A 81 -9.78 -10.64 7.55
C ILE A 81 -10.99 -10.56 8.48
N PRO A 82 -10.79 -10.50 9.80
CA PRO A 82 -11.85 -10.16 10.74
C PRO A 82 -12.29 -8.70 10.62
N LEU A 83 -13.60 -8.49 10.63
CA LEU A 83 -14.27 -7.19 10.63
C LEU A 83 -15.04 -7.07 11.95
N ALA A 84 -14.66 -6.12 12.80
CA ALA A 84 -15.23 -5.96 14.12
C ALA A 84 -15.44 -4.49 14.50
N GLY A 85 -16.28 -4.27 15.51
CA GLY A 85 -16.66 -2.94 15.99
C GLY A 85 -18.18 -2.76 15.99
N GLN A 86 -18.63 -1.55 15.65
CA GLN A 86 -20.06 -1.19 15.68
C GLN A 86 -20.63 -0.82 14.31
N SER A 87 -21.70 -0.01 14.27
CA SER A 87 -22.51 0.29 13.08
C SER A 87 -21.68 0.77 11.88
N ASN A 88 -20.71 1.66 12.08
CA ASN A 88 -19.86 2.12 10.97
C ASN A 88 -18.90 1.05 10.44
N GLY A 89 -18.63 -0.02 11.19
CA GLY A 89 -17.87 -1.19 10.74
C GLY A 89 -18.67 -2.21 9.91
N MET A 90 -19.98 -2.02 9.73
CA MET A 90 -20.86 -3.01 9.10
C MET A 90 -21.89 -2.38 8.16
N ALA A 91 -22.88 -3.18 7.74
CA ALA A 91 -23.91 -2.78 6.77
C ALA A 91 -24.91 -1.76 7.33
N TYR A 92 -24.48 -0.49 7.44
CA TYR A 92 -25.33 0.64 7.82
C TYR A 92 -25.49 1.67 6.68
N GLY A 93 -24.90 1.44 5.50
CA GLY A 93 -25.16 2.26 4.33
C GLY A 93 -26.59 2.06 3.83
N GLU A 94 -27.34 3.15 3.69
CA GLU A 94 -28.77 3.09 3.42
C GLU A 94 -29.13 3.08 1.93
N GLY A 95 -28.33 3.68 1.06
CA GLY A 95 -28.59 3.65 -0.37
C GLY A 95 -28.62 2.24 -0.96
N LEU A 96 -29.34 2.10 -2.06
CA LEU A 96 -29.72 0.84 -2.70
C LEU A 96 -28.50 -0.06 -3.01
N PRO A 97 -28.54 -1.35 -2.66
CA PRO A 97 -27.54 -2.32 -3.09
C PRO A 97 -27.55 -2.54 -4.61
N LEU A 98 -26.37 -2.80 -5.19
CA LEU A 98 -26.13 -2.97 -6.63
C LEU A 98 -25.40 -4.30 -6.94
N PRO A 99 -26.02 -5.47 -6.60
CA PRO A 99 -25.37 -6.79 -6.65
C PRO A 99 -25.05 -7.29 -8.05
N GLN A 100 -25.58 -6.66 -9.11
CA GLN A 100 -25.18 -6.95 -10.50
C GLN A 100 -23.88 -6.22 -10.89
N THR A 101 -23.48 -5.19 -10.14
CA THR A 101 -22.36 -4.31 -10.49
C THR A 101 -21.39 -4.12 -9.31
N TYR A 102 -21.49 -3.00 -8.58
CA TYR A 102 -20.55 -2.61 -7.53
C TYR A 102 -20.51 -3.60 -6.36
N ASP A 103 -21.67 -4.13 -6.02
CA ASP A 103 -21.88 -5.02 -4.88
C ASP A 103 -21.86 -6.50 -5.30
N ARG A 104 -21.46 -6.78 -6.56
CA ARG A 104 -21.41 -8.13 -7.09
C ARG A 104 -20.44 -9.00 -6.30
N PRO A 105 -20.88 -10.16 -5.78
CA PRO A 105 -20.02 -11.17 -5.17
C PRO A 105 -18.91 -11.63 -6.12
N ASP A 106 -17.79 -12.05 -5.55
CA ASP A 106 -16.69 -12.68 -6.28
C ASP A 106 -16.51 -14.12 -5.81
N SER A 107 -16.25 -15.03 -6.75
CA SER A 107 -16.02 -16.45 -6.46
C SER A 107 -14.91 -16.71 -5.43
N ARG A 108 -13.88 -15.84 -5.37
CA ARG A 108 -12.72 -15.96 -4.47
C ARG A 108 -12.90 -15.20 -3.15
N ILE A 109 -14.00 -14.47 -2.97
CA ILE A 109 -14.31 -13.74 -1.73
C ILE A 109 -15.45 -14.43 -1.01
N LYS A 110 -15.14 -14.97 0.17
CA LYS A 110 -16.06 -15.72 1.02
C LYS A 110 -16.21 -15.03 2.37
N GLN A 111 -17.21 -15.44 3.13
CA GLN A 111 -17.39 -15.07 4.53
C GLN A 111 -17.76 -16.29 5.38
N LEU A 112 -17.57 -16.20 6.70
CA LEU A 112 -18.14 -17.16 7.63
C LEU A 112 -19.61 -16.86 7.92
N ALA A 113 -20.46 -17.85 7.70
CA ALA A 113 -21.90 -17.77 7.93
C ALA A 113 -22.26 -17.58 9.42
N ARG A 114 -23.52 -17.17 9.64
CA ARG A 114 -24.13 -16.88 10.95
C ARG A 114 -25.65 -17.00 10.86
N ARG A 115 -26.25 -16.36 9.86
CA ARG A 115 -27.66 -16.53 9.51
C ARG A 115 -27.94 -18.00 9.16
N SER A 116 -29.21 -18.37 9.17
CA SER A 116 -29.68 -19.71 8.77
C SER A 116 -29.67 -19.93 7.26
N THR A 117 -29.56 -18.87 6.46
CA THR A 117 -29.46 -18.90 5.00
C THR A 117 -28.37 -17.97 4.48
N VAL A 118 -27.80 -18.29 3.32
CA VAL A 118 -26.72 -17.54 2.65
C VAL A 118 -27.19 -16.15 2.26
N THR A 119 -28.40 -16.04 1.71
CA THR A 119 -29.13 -14.81 1.43
C THR A 119 -30.55 -14.94 1.99
N PRO A 120 -31.32 -13.86 2.16
CA PRO A 120 -32.71 -13.96 2.62
C PRO A 120 -33.54 -14.83 1.67
N GLY A 121 -34.06 -15.96 2.18
CA GLY A 121 -34.82 -16.93 1.39
C GLY A 121 -34.00 -17.81 0.44
N GLY A 122 -32.66 -17.73 0.49
CA GLY A 122 -31.74 -18.56 -0.28
C GLY A 122 -31.37 -19.87 0.41
N ASP A 123 -30.28 -20.48 -0.06
CA ASP A 123 -29.78 -21.75 0.45
C ASP A 123 -29.46 -21.71 1.94
N THR A 124 -29.70 -22.81 2.65
CA THR A 124 -29.40 -22.94 4.07
C THR A 124 -27.90 -22.95 4.33
N CYS A 125 -27.46 -22.33 5.43
CA CYS A 125 -26.09 -22.44 5.93
C CYS A 125 -26.07 -22.58 7.45
N ALA A 126 -25.03 -23.23 7.97
CA ALA A 126 -24.76 -23.33 9.40
C ALA A 126 -23.76 -22.25 9.85
N TYR A 127 -23.71 -22.01 11.17
CA TYR A 127 -22.72 -21.11 11.77
C TYR A 127 -21.29 -21.53 11.38
N ASN A 128 -20.49 -20.58 10.90
CA ASN A 128 -19.13 -20.80 10.38
C ASN A 128 -19.00 -21.66 9.11
N ASP A 129 -20.06 -21.87 8.34
CA ASP A 129 -19.93 -22.33 6.96
C ASP A 129 -19.22 -21.27 6.11
N VAL A 130 -18.42 -21.71 5.14
CA VAL A 130 -17.78 -20.82 4.17
C VAL A 130 -18.78 -20.57 3.05
N ILE A 131 -19.28 -19.34 2.96
CA ILE A 131 -20.32 -18.94 2.00
C ILE A 131 -19.84 -17.75 1.15
N PRO A 132 -20.46 -17.46 0.00
CA PRO A 132 -20.16 -16.25 -0.75
C PRO A 132 -20.31 -14.97 0.12
N ALA A 133 -19.39 -14.03 -0.05
CA ALA A 133 -19.51 -12.70 0.54
C ALA A 133 -20.30 -11.77 -0.39
N ASP A 134 -21.20 -10.97 0.18
CA ASP A 134 -21.93 -9.92 -0.53
C ASP A 134 -21.93 -8.60 0.26
N HIS A 135 -22.74 -7.62 -0.15
CA HIS A 135 -22.80 -6.29 0.46
C HIS A 135 -23.34 -6.27 1.90
N CYS A 136 -24.04 -7.31 2.35
CA CYS A 136 -24.68 -7.36 3.66
C CYS A 136 -24.21 -8.60 4.44
N LEU A 137 -22.97 -8.51 4.95
CA LEU A 137 -22.27 -9.61 5.62
C LEU A 137 -22.97 -10.09 6.91
N HIS A 138 -22.60 -11.31 7.33
CA HIS A 138 -23.17 -12.05 8.47
C HIS A 138 -22.63 -11.59 9.84
N ASP A 139 -22.68 -10.28 10.10
CA ASP A 139 -22.34 -9.66 11.39
C ASP A 139 -23.26 -10.15 12.53
N VAL A 140 -22.92 -9.83 13.79
CA VAL A 140 -23.73 -10.23 14.96
C VAL A 140 -25.15 -9.68 14.87
N GLN A 141 -25.29 -8.48 14.29
CA GLN A 141 -26.59 -7.90 13.96
C GLN A 141 -26.92 -8.13 12.49
N ASP A 142 -28.05 -8.78 12.23
CA ASP A 142 -28.55 -9.03 10.88
C ASP A 142 -29.25 -7.78 10.31
N MET A 143 -28.68 -7.22 9.25
CA MET A 143 -29.21 -6.04 8.56
C MET A 143 -29.93 -6.37 7.24
N SER A 144 -30.03 -7.66 6.90
CA SER A 144 -30.48 -8.11 5.58
C SER A 144 -31.98 -7.93 5.33
N ALA A 145 -32.77 -7.72 6.38
CA ALA A 145 -34.20 -7.43 6.29
C ALA A 145 -34.50 -5.93 6.13
N LEU A 146 -33.53 -5.02 6.35
CA LEU A 146 -33.74 -3.57 6.24
C LEU A 146 -33.61 -3.11 4.78
N ASN A 147 -34.56 -3.51 3.95
CA ASN A 147 -34.54 -3.26 2.51
C ASN A 147 -34.73 -1.78 2.16
N HIS A 148 -34.05 -1.35 1.11
CA HIS A 148 -34.31 -0.05 0.48
C HIS A 148 -35.71 -0.05 -0.18
N PRO A 149 -36.49 1.04 -0.16
CA PRO A 149 -37.84 1.07 -0.75
C PRO A 149 -37.90 0.82 -2.26
N HIS A 150 -36.80 1.10 -2.98
CA HIS A 150 -36.66 0.79 -4.41
C HIS A 150 -36.01 -0.57 -4.69
N ALA A 151 -35.83 -1.42 -3.67
CA ALA A 151 -35.18 -2.71 -3.83
C ALA A 151 -36.03 -3.69 -4.64
N ASP A 152 -35.42 -4.29 -5.66
CA ASP A 152 -35.91 -5.49 -6.31
C ASP A 152 -35.23 -6.72 -5.68
N LEU A 153 -35.95 -7.40 -4.79
CA LEU A 153 -35.40 -8.56 -4.07
C LEU A 153 -35.08 -9.74 -4.98
N SER A 154 -35.74 -9.84 -6.15
CA SER A 154 -35.41 -10.88 -7.15
C SER A 154 -34.01 -10.69 -7.74
N LYS A 155 -33.49 -9.48 -7.65
CA LYS A 155 -32.11 -9.11 -8.03
C LYS A 155 -31.13 -9.22 -6.87
N GLY A 156 -31.54 -9.69 -5.69
CA GLY A 156 -30.69 -9.75 -4.51
C GLY A 156 -30.41 -8.38 -3.87
N GLN A 157 -31.22 -7.36 -4.14
CA GLN A 157 -31.04 -6.00 -3.58
C GLN A 157 -31.53 -5.88 -2.13
N TYR A 158 -31.26 -6.87 -1.29
CA TYR A 158 -31.76 -6.93 0.07
C TYR A 158 -30.89 -6.11 1.04
N GLY A 159 -31.47 -5.66 2.14
CA GLY A 159 -30.78 -5.03 3.26
C GLY A 159 -30.12 -3.67 2.98
N THR A 160 -29.00 -3.48 3.66
CA THR A 160 -28.12 -2.30 3.66
C THR A 160 -26.72 -2.69 3.19
N VAL A 161 -25.84 -1.71 2.98
CA VAL A 161 -24.50 -1.94 2.38
C VAL A 161 -23.40 -1.72 3.41
N GLY A 162 -22.47 -2.68 3.50
CA GLY A 162 -21.24 -2.63 4.30
C GLY A 162 -19.98 -2.62 3.43
N GLN A 163 -18.86 -2.17 3.98
CA GLN A 163 -17.60 -2.01 3.25
C GLN A 163 -16.77 -3.30 3.13
N GLY A 164 -17.09 -4.38 3.87
CA GLY A 164 -16.26 -5.58 3.94
C GLY A 164 -16.00 -6.24 2.58
N LEU A 165 -17.05 -6.42 1.77
CA LEU A 165 -16.92 -6.91 0.38
C LEU A 165 -16.00 -6.02 -0.45
N HIS A 166 -16.15 -4.69 -0.32
CA HIS A 166 -15.40 -3.73 -1.12
C HIS A 166 -13.93 -3.67 -0.72
N ILE A 167 -13.61 -3.81 0.57
CA ILE A 167 -12.23 -3.99 1.05
C ILE A 167 -11.63 -5.23 0.40
N ALA A 168 -12.33 -6.37 0.45
CA ALA A 168 -11.84 -7.61 -0.14
C ALA A 168 -11.65 -7.51 -1.67
N LYS A 169 -12.60 -6.91 -2.41
CA LYS A 169 -12.49 -6.70 -3.86
C LYS A 169 -11.26 -5.87 -4.23
N LYS A 170 -10.87 -4.90 -3.39
CA LYS A 170 -9.68 -4.05 -3.59
C LYS A 170 -8.37 -4.75 -3.24
N LEU A 171 -8.41 -5.75 -2.36
CA LEU A 171 -7.25 -6.55 -1.98
C LEU A 171 -7.02 -7.75 -2.90
N LEU A 172 -8.09 -8.31 -3.47
CA LEU A 172 -8.06 -9.52 -4.29
C LEU A 172 -7.02 -9.51 -5.43
N PRO A 173 -6.79 -8.38 -6.13
CA PRO A 173 -5.78 -8.31 -7.19
C PRO A 173 -4.33 -8.48 -6.70
N TYR A 174 -4.08 -8.19 -5.42
CA TYR A 174 -2.75 -8.21 -4.81
C TYR A 174 -2.38 -9.54 -4.14
N ILE A 175 -3.32 -10.49 -4.02
CA ILE A 175 -3.04 -11.82 -3.46
C ILE A 175 -2.74 -12.84 -4.58
N PRO A 176 -2.14 -14.00 -4.28
CA PRO A 176 -1.95 -15.09 -5.25
C PRO A 176 -3.26 -15.55 -5.87
N GLN A 177 -3.23 -15.96 -7.15
CA GLN A 177 -4.43 -16.32 -7.90
C GLN A 177 -5.13 -17.57 -7.35
N ASN A 178 -4.37 -18.51 -6.80
CA ASN A 178 -4.89 -19.69 -6.10
C ASN A 178 -5.38 -19.39 -4.67
N ALA A 179 -5.26 -18.16 -4.19
CA ALA A 179 -5.76 -17.74 -2.88
C ALA A 179 -7.06 -16.92 -3.01
N GLY A 180 -7.89 -16.97 -1.97
CA GLY A 180 -9.07 -16.14 -1.81
C GLY A 180 -8.99 -15.23 -0.60
N ILE A 181 -10.05 -14.50 -0.32
CA ILE A 181 -10.24 -13.74 0.92
C ILE A 181 -11.42 -14.32 1.69
N LEU A 182 -11.22 -14.61 2.97
CA LEU A 182 -12.26 -15.09 3.88
C LEU A 182 -12.53 -14.02 4.94
N LEU A 183 -13.68 -13.37 4.83
CA LEU A 183 -14.14 -12.35 5.76
C LEU A 183 -14.74 -12.99 7.01
N VAL A 184 -14.39 -12.45 8.17
CA VAL A 184 -14.96 -12.88 9.46
C VAL A 184 -15.69 -11.71 10.08
N SER A 185 -16.98 -11.58 9.76
CA SER A 185 -17.88 -10.51 10.22
C SER A 185 -18.34 -10.74 11.67
N CYS A 186 -18.04 -9.77 12.53
CA CYS A 186 -18.24 -9.79 13.99
C CYS A 186 -18.71 -8.43 14.53
N CYS A 187 -19.19 -7.52 13.69
CA CYS A 187 -19.65 -6.21 14.13
C CYS A 187 -21.02 -6.26 14.80
N ARG A 188 -21.30 -5.27 15.65
CA ARG A 188 -22.59 -5.09 16.30
C ARG A 188 -22.95 -3.61 16.44
N GLY A 189 -24.00 -3.15 15.78
CA GLY A 189 -24.47 -1.77 15.93
C GLY A 189 -24.71 -1.39 17.40
N SER A 190 -24.39 -0.15 17.77
CA SER A 190 -24.54 0.37 19.13
C SER A 190 -23.79 -0.40 20.24
N SER A 191 -22.80 -1.23 19.90
CA SER A 191 -21.92 -1.84 20.89
C SER A 191 -20.87 -0.86 21.43
N ALA A 192 -20.48 -1.01 22.69
CA ALA A 192 -19.48 -0.17 23.35
C ALA A 192 -18.56 -0.98 24.26
N PHE A 193 -17.48 -0.38 24.76
CA PHE A 193 -16.74 -0.95 25.89
C PHE A 193 -17.42 -0.64 27.23
N THR A 194 -18.01 0.55 27.38
CA THR A 194 -18.42 1.07 28.69
C THR A 194 -19.92 1.04 28.93
N THR A 195 -20.71 0.72 27.90
CA THR A 195 -22.18 0.54 27.98
C THR A 195 -22.63 -0.69 27.18
N GLY A 196 -23.91 -1.04 27.27
CA GLY A 196 -24.49 -2.22 26.59
C GLY A 196 -24.55 -3.47 27.45
N ALA A 197 -25.39 -4.43 27.04
CA ALA A 197 -25.50 -5.73 27.70
C ALA A 197 -24.34 -6.65 27.28
N ASP A 198 -23.87 -7.47 28.22
CA ASP A 198 -22.88 -8.50 27.89
C ASP A 198 -23.43 -9.49 26.86
N GLY A 199 -24.70 -9.90 27.02
CA GLY A 199 -25.32 -10.97 26.24
C GLY A 199 -24.76 -12.34 26.64
N SER A 200 -24.70 -13.26 25.69
CA SER A 200 -24.20 -14.62 25.89
C SER A 200 -23.43 -15.10 24.65
N PHE A 201 -22.55 -16.09 24.84
CA PHE A 201 -21.81 -16.73 23.77
C PHE A 201 -22.10 -18.23 23.71
N SER A 202 -22.18 -18.76 22.50
CA SER A 202 -22.40 -20.17 22.22
C SER A 202 -21.47 -20.63 21.11
N GLU A 203 -20.82 -21.77 21.27
CA GLU A 203 -19.90 -22.34 20.26
C GLU A 203 -20.60 -22.67 18.93
N VAL A 204 -21.93 -22.87 18.94
CA VAL A 204 -22.70 -23.27 17.75
C VAL A 204 -23.44 -22.12 17.07
N SER A 205 -23.53 -20.95 17.71
CA SER A 205 -24.28 -19.80 17.18
C SER A 205 -23.60 -18.44 17.38
N GLY A 206 -22.47 -18.40 18.09
CA GLY A 206 -21.73 -17.19 18.40
C GLY A 206 -22.36 -16.33 19.49
N ALA A 207 -22.03 -15.05 19.46
CA ALA A 207 -22.65 -14.04 20.32
C ALA A 207 -24.16 -13.93 20.08
N SER A 208 -24.94 -13.82 21.15
CA SER A 208 -26.39 -13.58 21.08
C SER A 208 -26.70 -12.16 20.60
N ALA A 209 -27.89 -11.97 20.02
CA ALA A 209 -28.29 -10.69 19.39
C ALA A 209 -28.31 -9.48 20.34
N ASP A 210 -28.50 -9.71 21.64
CA ASP A 210 -28.47 -8.70 22.70
C ASP A 210 -27.05 -8.35 23.19
N SER A 211 -26.04 -9.12 22.80
CA SER A 211 -24.63 -8.82 23.08
C SER A 211 -24.28 -7.46 22.48
N SER A 212 -23.86 -6.51 23.31
CA SER A 212 -23.52 -5.13 22.92
C SER A 212 -22.35 -4.57 23.73
N ARG A 213 -21.61 -5.44 24.43
CA ARG A 213 -20.42 -5.08 25.22
C ARG A 213 -19.15 -5.70 24.62
N TRP A 214 -18.19 -4.87 24.25
CA TRP A 214 -16.83 -5.27 23.91
C TRP A 214 -15.94 -5.34 25.17
N GLY A 215 -14.89 -6.15 25.10
CA GLY A 215 -13.92 -6.34 26.18
C GLY A 215 -13.44 -7.77 26.27
N ALA A 216 -12.24 -7.98 26.81
CA ALA A 216 -11.70 -9.33 27.02
C ALA A 216 -12.67 -10.20 27.83
N GLY A 217 -12.90 -11.42 27.35
CA GLY A 217 -13.84 -12.37 27.96
C GLY A 217 -15.33 -12.08 27.76
N LYS A 218 -15.70 -10.99 27.06
CA LYS A 218 -17.11 -10.69 26.74
C LYS A 218 -17.60 -11.48 25.52
N PRO A 219 -18.91 -11.72 25.38
CA PRO A 219 -19.45 -12.48 24.25
C PRO A 219 -19.06 -11.99 22.85
N LEU A 220 -19.02 -10.68 22.61
CA LEU A 220 -18.56 -10.13 21.32
C LEU A 220 -17.07 -10.43 21.06
N TYR A 221 -16.24 -10.39 22.10
CA TYR A 221 -14.83 -10.77 22.00
C TYR A 221 -14.65 -12.28 21.76
N GLN A 222 -15.42 -13.11 22.46
CA GLN A 222 -15.42 -14.57 22.27
C GLN A 222 -15.87 -14.93 20.85
N ASP A 223 -16.85 -14.23 20.31
CA ASP A 223 -17.30 -14.39 18.92
C ASP A 223 -16.21 -13.99 17.90
N LEU A 224 -15.56 -12.84 18.09
CA LEU A 224 -14.41 -12.43 17.26
C LEU A 224 -13.28 -13.48 17.28
N LEU A 225 -12.89 -13.93 18.47
CA LEU A 225 -11.80 -14.90 18.65
C LEU A 225 -12.16 -16.26 18.07
N SER A 226 -13.32 -16.81 18.44
CA SER A 226 -13.77 -18.15 18.01
C SER A 226 -13.95 -18.22 16.49
N ARG A 227 -14.56 -17.21 15.87
CA ARG A 227 -14.76 -17.18 14.41
C ARG A 227 -13.46 -16.97 13.66
N THR A 228 -12.54 -16.17 14.19
CA THR A 228 -11.19 -16.04 13.60
C THR A 228 -10.46 -17.37 13.64
N ARG A 229 -10.49 -18.09 14.78
CA ARG A 229 -9.92 -19.44 14.90
C ARG A 229 -10.61 -20.42 13.96
N ALA A 230 -11.93 -20.37 13.84
CA ALA A 230 -12.69 -21.23 12.93
C ALA A 230 -12.26 -21.01 11.47
N ALA A 231 -12.09 -19.76 11.04
CA ALA A 231 -11.60 -19.42 9.71
C ALA A 231 -10.19 -19.98 9.46
N LEU A 232 -9.26 -19.83 10.41
CA LEU A 232 -7.90 -20.37 10.30
C LEU A 232 -7.88 -21.91 10.32
N ALA A 233 -8.77 -22.53 11.09
CA ALA A 233 -8.88 -23.99 11.19
C ALA A 233 -9.47 -24.65 9.94
N LYS A 234 -10.21 -23.92 9.08
CA LYS A 234 -10.72 -24.47 7.82
C LYS A 234 -9.61 -24.99 6.91
N ASN A 235 -8.43 -24.38 6.96
CA ASN A 235 -7.29 -24.78 6.16
C ASN A 235 -5.98 -24.28 6.80
N PRO A 236 -4.98 -25.15 7.05
CA PRO A 236 -3.72 -24.76 7.69
C PRO A 236 -2.91 -23.75 6.86
N LYS A 237 -3.16 -23.60 5.56
CA LYS A 237 -2.57 -22.57 4.70
C LYS A 237 -3.24 -21.20 4.85
N ASN A 238 -4.39 -21.10 5.51
CA ASN A 238 -5.06 -19.81 5.72
C ASN A 238 -4.16 -18.88 6.54
N LYS A 239 -4.17 -17.59 6.19
CA LYS A 239 -3.33 -16.56 6.82
C LYS A 239 -4.15 -15.40 7.34
N LEU A 240 -4.09 -15.12 8.63
CA LEU A 240 -4.65 -13.91 9.24
C LEU A 240 -3.85 -12.69 8.76
N LEU A 241 -4.50 -11.88 7.92
CA LEU A 241 -3.88 -10.73 7.24
C LEU A 241 -3.90 -9.47 8.10
N ALA A 242 -5.07 -9.09 8.60
CA ALA A 242 -5.29 -7.90 9.42
C ALA A 242 -6.63 -8.02 10.14
N VAL A 243 -6.83 -7.26 11.21
CA VAL A 243 -8.15 -7.02 11.83
C VAL A 243 -8.61 -5.62 11.45
N VAL A 244 -9.80 -5.48 10.87
CA VAL A 244 -10.42 -4.18 10.62
C VAL A 244 -11.34 -3.84 11.79
N TRP A 245 -11.10 -2.70 12.43
CA TRP A 245 -11.81 -2.26 13.62
C TRP A 245 -12.42 -0.88 13.38
N MET A 246 -13.74 -0.75 13.57
CA MET A 246 -14.43 0.54 13.49
C MET A 246 -15.40 0.68 14.66
N GLN A 247 -14.93 1.32 15.74
CA GLN A 247 -15.70 1.48 16.97
C GLN A 247 -15.25 2.68 17.79
N GLY A 248 -16.22 3.29 18.47
CA GLY A 248 -15.97 4.31 19.48
C GLY A 248 -17.19 5.18 19.75
N GLU A 249 -18.14 5.25 18.83
CA GLU A 249 -19.23 6.23 18.86
C GLU A 249 -20.14 6.08 20.08
N ALA A 250 -20.44 4.86 20.51
CA ALA A 250 -21.23 4.64 21.71
C ALA A 250 -20.46 5.00 23.00
N ASP A 251 -19.13 4.83 23.02
CA ASP A 251 -18.29 5.27 24.13
C ASP A 251 -18.13 6.81 24.15
N LEU A 252 -18.13 7.49 22.98
CA LEU A 252 -18.18 8.95 22.89
C LEU A 252 -19.43 9.50 23.57
N ALA A 253 -20.60 8.94 23.25
CA ALA A 253 -21.87 9.34 23.84
C ALA A 253 -21.91 9.14 25.37
N SER A 254 -21.21 8.13 25.88
CA SER A 254 -21.09 7.88 27.33
C SER A 254 -20.15 8.85 28.06
N GLY A 255 -19.27 9.54 27.33
CA GLY A 255 -18.22 10.39 27.91
C GLY A 255 -17.08 9.63 28.61
N SER A 256 -16.96 8.32 28.38
CA SER A 256 -15.99 7.50 29.11
C SER A 256 -14.55 7.70 28.66
N GLN A 257 -13.64 7.79 29.63
CA GLN A 257 -12.20 7.81 29.41
C GLN A 257 -11.56 6.42 29.44
N GLN A 258 -12.34 5.36 29.71
CA GLN A 258 -11.83 3.99 29.86
C GLN A 258 -11.64 3.26 28.53
N HIS A 259 -12.19 3.78 27.44
CA HIS A 259 -12.22 3.12 26.13
C HIS A 259 -10.82 2.64 25.70
N ASN A 260 -9.80 3.50 25.71
CA ASN A 260 -8.47 3.16 25.21
C ASN A 260 -7.82 2.00 26.01
N GLY A 261 -7.90 2.05 27.34
CA GLY A 261 -7.36 0.98 28.19
C GLY A 261 -8.07 -0.36 27.95
N LEU A 262 -9.39 -0.34 27.80
CA LEU A 262 -10.18 -1.55 27.52
C LEU A 262 -9.92 -2.10 26.11
N PHE A 263 -9.81 -1.22 25.11
CA PHE A 263 -9.47 -1.58 23.74
C PHE A 263 -8.09 -2.23 23.66
N THR A 264 -7.05 -1.57 24.18
CA THR A 264 -5.67 -2.09 24.13
C THR A 264 -5.53 -3.40 24.89
N ALA A 265 -6.20 -3.55 26.04
CA ALA A 265 -6.26 -4.82 26.76
C ALA A 265 -6.91 -5.93 25.93
N MET A 266 -8.02 -5.63 25.23
CA MET A 266 -8.70 -6.58 24.35
C MET A 266 -7.81 -6.99 23.16
N VAL A 267 -7.10 -6.04 22.53
CA VAL A 267 -6.16 -6.32 21.43
C VAL A 267 -5.01 -7.22 21.91
N GLN A 268 -4.43 -6.92 23.07
CA GLN A 268 -3.36 -7.73 23.66
C GLN A 268 -3.84 -9.15 23.99
N GLN A 269 -5.05 -9.28 24.55
CA GLN A 269 -5.64 -10.59 24.82
C GLN A 269 -5.89 -11.36 23.52
N PHE A 270 -6.46 -10.73 22.49
CA PHE A 270 -6.67 -11.36 21.18
C PHE A 270 -5.38 -11.92 20.58
N ARG A 271 -4.29 -11.14 20.63
CA ARG A 271 -2.97 -11.57 20.14
C ARG A 271 -2.38 -12.71 20.97
N THR A 272 -2.55 -12.64 22.29
CA THR A 272 -2.14 -13.71 23.21
C THR A 272 -2.88 -15.01 22.90
N ASP A 273 -4.20 -14.92 22.75
CA ASP A 273 -5.06 -16.06 22.48
C ASP A 273 -4.85 -16.65 21.08
N LEU A 274 -4.32 -15.88 20.12
CA LEU A 274 -3.93 -16.37 18.80
C LEU A 274 -2.46 -16.80 18.70
N SER A 275 -1.64 -16.62 19.74
CA SER A 275 -0.23 -17.03 19.72
C SER A 275 0.01 -18.51 19.36
N PRO A 276 -0.87 -19.49 19.71
CA PRO A 276 -0.70 -20.87 19.24
C PRO A 276 -0.88 -21.05 17.72
N LEU A 277 -1.48 -20.07 17.04
CA LEU A 277 -1.71 -20.04 15.59
C LEU A 277 -0.78 -19.04 14.89
N ALA A 278 0.32 -18.63 15.52
CA ALA A 278 1.23 -17.60 15.00
C ALA A 278 1.76 -17.90 13.59
N ALA A 279 2.01 -19.18 13.24
CA ALA A 279 2.42 -19.60 11.90
C ALA A 279 1.40 -19.29 10.80
N GLN A 280 0.12 -19.15 11.18
CA GLN A 280 -0.97 -18.73 10.31
C GLN A 280 -1.23 -17.21 10.38
N CYS A 281 -0.32 -16.41 10.94
CA CYS A 281 -0.32 -14.95 10.80
C CYS A 281 0.67 -14.55 9.70
N VAL A 282 0.39 -13.49 8.93
CA VAL A 282 1.20 -13.10 7.74
C VAL A 282 2.68 -12.81 8.00
N SER A 283 3.07 -12.57 9.26
CA SER A 283 4.44 -12.35 9.73
C SER A 283 5.00 -13.51 10.56
N GLY A 284 4.26 -14.62 10.66
CA GLY A 284 4.57 -15.70 11.60
C GLY A 284 4.38 -15.32 13.08
N ASN A 285 3.75 -14.17 13.37
CA ASN A 285 3.61 -13.65 14.73
C ASN A 285 2.29 -12.90 14.95
N ALA A 286 1.42 -13.46 15.81
CA ALA A 286 0.13 -12.85 16.19
C ALA A 286 0.29 -11.43 16.76
N GLY A 287 1.38 -11.16 17.49
CA GLY A 287 1.69 -9.84 18.07
C GLY A 287 1.90 -8.72 17.07
N THR A 288 2.17 -9.07 15.81
CA THR A 288 2.44 -8.11 14.72
C THR A 288 1.30 -8.02 13.70
N VAL A 289 0.22 -8.79 13.87
CA VAL A 289 -0.98 -8.64 13.03
C VAL A 289 -1.52 -7.22 13.19
N PRO A 290 -1.64 -6.46 12.09
CA PRO A 290 -2.06 -5.08 12.15
C PRO A 290 -3.56 -4.99 12.48
N TRP A 291 -3.88 -4.08 13.39
CA TRP A 291 -5.25 -3.64 13.65
C TRP A 291 -5.50 -2.32 12.94
N ILE A 292 -6.31 -2.35 11.90
CA ILE A 292 -6.63 -1.21 11.04
C ILE A 292 -7.88 -0.54 11.61
N CYS A 293 -7.66 0.54 12.35
CA CYS A 293 -8.68 1.25 13.11
C CYS A 293 -9.24 2.41 12.27
N GLY A 294 -10.43 2.22 11.72
CA GLY A 294 -11.11 3.24 10.94
C GLY A 294 -11.70 4.35 11.80
N ASP A 295 -11.69 5.54 11.25
CA ASP A 295 -12.31 6.75 11.79
C ASP A 295 -13.86 6.71 11.78
N THR A 296 -14.51 7.78 12.25
CA THR A 296 -15.97 7.94 12.28
C THR A 296 -16.46 9.15 11.47
N THR A 297 -17.78 9.32 11.37
CA THR A 297 -18.39 10.41 10.60
C THR A 297 -18.14 11.77 11.24
N TYR A 298 -18.29 12.85 10.46
CA TYR A 298 -18.14 14.21 10.99
C TYR A 298 -19.15 14.52 12.10
N TYR A 299 -20.34 13.91 12.10
CA TYR A 299 -21.36 14.12 13.12
C TYR A 299 -20.83 13.83 14.53
N TRP A 300 -20.22 12.66 14.71
CA TRP A 300 -19.68 12.23 16.01
C TRP A 300 -18.53 13.13 16.47
N LYS A 301 -17.70 13.59 15.53
CA LYS A 301 -16.59 14.50 15.81
C LYS A 301 -17.08 15.88 16.25
N ASN A 302 -18.07 16.41 15.56
CA ASN A 302 -18.61 17.74 15.84
C ASN A 302 -19.40 17.73 17.15
N THR A 303 -20.16 16.66 17.41
CA THR A 303 -21.01 16.53 18.59
C THR A 303 -20.19 16.24 19.87
N TYR A 304 -19.12 15.45 19.74
CA TYR A 304 -18.29 15.01 20.86
C TYR A 304 -16.81 15.37 20.69
N ALA A 305 -16.51 16.60 20.25
CA ALA A 305 -15.14 17.01 19.88
C ALA A 305 -14.11 16.74 20.98
N THR A 306 -14.46 16.99 22.25
CA THR A 306 -13.58 16.74 23.39
C THR A 306 -13.35 15.24 23.64
N GLN A 307 -14.42 14.44 23.60
CA GLN A 307 -14.35 12.99 23.82
C GLN A 307 -13.70 12.27 22.64
N TYR A 308 -13.85 12.82 21.42
CA TYR A 308 -13.28 12.26 20.20
C TYR A 308 -11.77 12.09 20.30
N GLU A 309 -11.04 13.08 20.79
CA GLU A 309 -9.59 12.96 20.97
C GLU A 309 -9.22 11.92 22.05
N THR A 310 -10.09 11.68 23.03
CA THR A 310 -9.87 10.63 24.05
C THR A 310 -10.03 9.22 23.47
N VAL A 311 -10.99 9.02 22.56
CA VAL A 311 -11.31 7.71 21.97
C VAL A 311 -10.53 7.48 20.69
N TYR A 312 -10.71 8.33 19.68
CA TYR A 312 -10.09 8.19 18.36
C TYR A 312 -8.70 8.82 18.27
N GLY A 313 -8.42 9.89 19.03
CA GLY A 313 -7.07 10.46 19.15
C GLY A 313 -6.10 9.45 19.78
N ALA A 314 -6.58 8.61 20.69
CA ALA A 314 -5.83 7.50 21.25
C ALA A 314 -5.36 6.49 20.19
N TYR A 315 -6.22 6.09 19.23
CA TYR A 315 -5.83 5.14 18.17
C TYR A 315 -4.63 5.63 17.35
N LYS A 316 -4.51 6.95 17.13
CA LYS A 316 -3.39 7.55 16.38
C LYS A 316 -2.02 7.33 17.04
N ASN A 317 -2.00 7.12 18.36
CA ASN A 317 -0.78 7.03 19.15
C ASN A 317 -0.34 5.58 19.43
N LEU A 318 -0.94 4.59 18.75
CA LEU A 318 -0.72 3.17 19.00
C LEU A 318 0.05 2.46 17.87
N THR A 319 0.70 3.20 16.97
CA THR A 319 1.46 2.63 15.83
C THR A 319 2.56 1.66 16.28
N ALA A 320 3.25 1.96 17.39
CA ALA A 320 4.25 1.07 17.99
C ALA A 320 3.68 -0.30 18.43
N GLN A 321 2.36 -0.39 18.60
CA GLN A 321 1.64 -1.62 18.95
C GLN A 321 1.01 -2.28 17.71
N ASN A 322 1.42 -1.94 16.49
CA ASN A 322 0.82 -2.41 15.24
C ASN A 322 -0.70 -2.12 15.16
N ILE A 323 -1.11 -0.96 15.67
CA ILE A 323 -2.47 -0.44 15.60
C ILE A 323 -2.39 0.85 14.78
N PHE A 324 -3.10 0.88 13.65
CA PHE A 324 -2.95 1.94 12.65
C PHE A 324 -4.29 2.65 12.44
N PHE A 325 -4.32 3.95 12.70
CA PHE A 325 -5.50 4.78 12.51
C PHE A 325 -5.67 5.15 11.03
N VAL A 326 -6.89 5.01 10.51
CA VAL A 326 -7.23 5.34 9.12
C VAL A 326 -8.25 6.48 9.10
N PRO A 327 -7.83 7.72 8.74
CA PRO A 327 -8.73 8.87 8.74
C PRO A 327 -9.77 8.78 7.60
N PHE A 328 -11.00 9.20 7.87
CA PHE A 328 -12.08 9.28 6.86
C PHE A 328 -12.64 10.69 6.69
N LEU A 329 -12.24 11.66 7.51
CA LEU A 329 -12.92 12.97 7.60
C LEU A 329 -13.16 13.66 6.26
N THR A 330 -12.10 13.94 5.50
CA THR A 330 -12.21 14.67 4.24
C THR A 330 -11.63 13.88 3.08
N ASP A 331 -12.23 14.00 1.91
CA ASP A 331 -11.62 13.60 0.64
C ASP A 331 -10.43 14.51 0.29
N GLU A 332 -9.80 14.26 -0.86
CA GLU A 332 -8.64 15.00 -1.37
C GLU A 332 -8.95 16.48 -1.66
N ASN A 333 -10.24 16.86 -1.67
CA ASN A 333 -10.73 18.21 -1.95
C ASN A 333 -11.25 18.92 -0.68
N GLY A 334 -11.08 18.32 0.50
CA GLY A 334 -11.55 18.89 1.77
C GLY A 334 -13.04 18.69 2.05
N GLN A 335 -13.76 17.91 1.23
CA GLN A 335 -15.18 17.62 1.47
C GLN A 335 -15.36 16.46 2.43
N ASN A 336 -16.31 16.58 3.34
CA ASN A 336 -16.60 15.53 4.31
C ASN A 336 -16.96 14.21 3.60
N THR A 337 -16.49 13.08 4.14
CA THR A 337 -16.93 11.77 3.63
C THR A 337 -18.45 11.63 3.77
N PRO A 338 -19.17 11.31 2.67
CA PRO A 338 -20.62 11.26 2.67
C PRO A 338 -21.23 10.30 3.70
N THR A 339 -22.30 10.78 4.32
CA THR A 339 -23.11 10.03 5.28
C THR A 339 -24.47 9.66 4.69
N ASN A 340 -25.30 8.94 5.46
CA ASN A 340 -26.68 8.68 5.07
C ASN A 340 -27.59 9.94 5.12
N ALA A 341 -27.05 11.13 5.42
CA ALA A 341 -27.79 12.37 5.23
C ALA A 341 -28.27 12.45 3.76
N PRO A 342 -29.58 12.65 3.50
CA PRO A 342 -30.11 12.62 2.13
C PRO A 342 -29.42 13.55 1.12
N ALA A 343 -28.87 14.68 1.58
CA ALA A 343 -28.14 15.62 0.73
C ALA A 343 -26.75 15.13 0.32
N GLU A 344 -26.17 14.18 1.07
CA GLU A 344 -24.81 13.65 0.86
C GLU A 344 -24.82 12.29 0.14
N ASP A 345 -25.95 11.60 0.14
CA ASP A 345 -26.15 10.35 -0.58
C ASP A 345 -27.26 10.51 -1.63
N PRO A 346 -27.00 11.27 -2.72
CA PRO A 346 -27.99 11.50 -3.77
C PRO A 346 -28.14 10.27 -4.68
N ASP A 347 -29.27 10.21 -5.39
CA ASP A 347 -29.48 9.24 -6.46
C ASP A 347 -28.45 9.43 -7.59
N ILE A 348 -28.00 8.32 -8.16
CA ILE A 348 -27.14 8.30 -9.34
C ILE A 348 -27.84 7.47 -10.40
N VAL A 349 -28.75 8.13 -11.13
CA VAL A 349 -29.65 7.52 -12.12
C VAL A 349 -28.89 6.71 -13.16
N ALA A 350 -27.73 7.20 -13.61
CA ALA A 350 -26.90 6.56 -14.64
C ALA A 350 -26.49 5.12 -14.30
N VAL A 351 -26.44 4.77 -13.02
CA VAL A 351 -26.04 3.43 -12.54
C VAL A 351 -27.16 2.74 -11.76
N GLY A 352 -28.38 3.27 -11.83
CA GLY A 352 -29.56 2.72 -11.14
C GLY A 352 -29.45 2.78 -9.62
N TYR A 353 -28.66 3.71 -9.08
CA TYR A 353 -28.50 3.90 -7.64
C TYR A 353 -29.52 4.89 -7.11
N TYR A 354 -30.27 4.48 -6.10
CA TYR A 354 -31.11 5.36 -5.29
C TYR A 354 -30.46 5.50 -3.91
N GLY A 355 -30.23 6.74 -3.49
CA GLY A 355 -29.53 7.04 -2.26
C GLY A 355 -30.44 7.02 -1.03
N ALA A 356 -29.91 7.46 0.10
CA ALA A 356 -30.60 7.40 1.40
C ALA A 356 -31.90 8.22 1.47
N ALA A 357 -32.14 9.16 0.55
CA ALA A 357 -33.32 10.02 0.53
C ALA A 357 -34.64 9.25 0.45
N SER A 358 -34.67 8.10 -0.23
CA SER A 358 -35.90 7.30 -0.37
C SER A 358 -36.32 6.59 0.93
N ARG A 359 -35.41 6.45 1.91
CA ARG A 359 -35.73 5.77 3.18
C ARG A 359 -36.57 6.66 4.10
N THR A 360 -37.51 6.05 4.80
CA THR A 360 -38.39 6.69 5.79
C THR A 360 -38.14 6.08 7.17
N GLN A 361 -38.89 6.51 8.19
CA GLN A 361 -38.72 6.01 9.55
C GLN A 361 -38.87 4.48 9.67
N GLY A 362 -39.63 3.85 8.77
CA GLY A 362 -39.81 2.39 8.74
C GLY A 362 -38.68 1.62 8.05
N SER A 363 -37.72 2.31 7.41
CA SER A 363 -36.67 1.67 6.62
C SER A 363 -35.26 2.20 6.86
N PHE A 364 -35.07 3.38 7.46
CA PHE A 364 -33.73 3.87 7.82
C PHE A 364 -33.10 3.08 8.99
N VAL A 365 -31.79 3.15 9.15
CA VAL A 365 -31.05 2.43 10.22
C VAL A 365 -31.05 3.21 11.53
N SER A 366 -31.20 4.54 11.47
CA SER A 366 -31.29 5.43 12.62
C SER A 366 -31.95 6.76 12.27
N THR A 367 -32.52 7.44 13.26
CA THR A 367 -33.07 8.80 13.10
C THR A 367 -31.98 9.82 12.78
N GLN A 368 -30.83 9.74 13.46
CA GLN A 368 -29.67 10.58 13.18
C GLN A 368 -28.95 10.01 11.94
N ARG A 369 -29.18 10.59 10.76
CA ARG A 369 -28.74 10.01 9.48
C ARG A 369 -27.23 10.17 9.25
N ASP A 370 -26.68 11.33 9.55
CA ASP A 370 -25.26 11.66 9.44
C ASP A 370 -24.33 10.93 10.44
N SER A 371 -24.92 10.17 11.37
CA SER A 371 -24.16 9.31 12.30
C SER A 371 -23.55 8.08 11.62
N HIS A 372 -23.95 7.77 10.38
CA HIS A 372 -23.50 6.61 9.62
C HIS A 372 -23.03 6.97 8.20
N PHE A 373 -21.93 6.36 7.76
CA PHE A 373 -21.44 6.52 6.39
C PHE A 373 -22.40 5.92 5.35
N SER A 374 -22.51 6.58 4.19
CA SER A 374 -23.39 6.16 3.08
C SER A 374 -22.94 4.87 2.40
N SER A 375 -23.86 4.22 1.67
CA SER A 375 -23.50 3.07 0.82
C SER A 375 -22.44 3.45 -0.21
N TRP A 376 -22.53 4.65 -0.79
CA TRP A 376 -21.56 5.14 -1.77
C TRP A 376 -20.17 5.35 -1.16
N ALA A 377 -20.07 5.93 0.04
CA ALA A 377 -18.81 6.10 0.76
C ALA A 377 -18.15 4.76 1.12
N ARG A 378 -18.96 3.75 1.49
CA ARG A 378 -18.50 2.38 1.80
C ARG A 378 -17.94 1.65 0.58
N ARG A 379 -18.51 1.86 -0.61
CA ARG A 379 -18.00 1.36 -1.90
C ARG A 379 -16.70 2.05 -2.32
N GLY A 380 -16.58 3.34 -2.05
CA GLY A 380 -15.44 4.18 -2.44
C GLY A 380 -14.44 4.39 -1.30
N VAL A 381 -14.33 5.65 -0.86
CA VAL A 381 -13.24 6.17 -0.02
C VAL A 381 -12.96 5.37 1.25
N ILE A 382 -13.98 4.81 1.90
CA ILE A 382 -13.80 4.06 3.16
C ILE A 382 -13.04 2.76 2.89
N SER A 383 -13.51 1.98 1.91
CA SER A 383 -12.83 0.73 1.56
C SER A 383 -11.51 0.98 0.80
N ASP A 384 -11.37 2.10 0.08
CA ASP A 384 -10.09 2.52 -0.52
C ASP A 384 -9.01 2.67 0.55
N ARG A 385 -9.30 3.49 1.57
CA ARG A 385 -8.35 3.80 2.64
C ARG A 385 -8.06 2.60 3.52
N LEU A 386 -9.08 1.79 3.86
CA LEU A 386 -8.91 0.58 4.65
C LEU A 386 -8.08 -0.48 3.90
N ALA A 387 -8.36 -0.75 2.63
CA ALA A 387 -7.57 -1.67 1.82
C ALA A 387 -6.12 -1.19 1.65
N SER A 388 -5.93 0.11 1.43
CA SER A 388 -4.60 0.72 1.33
C SER A 388 -3.79 0.56 2.62
N ALA A 389 -4.41 0.78 3.78
CA ALA A 389 -3.78 0.58 5.08
C ALA A 389 -3.41 -0.89 5.34
N ILE A 390 -4.29 -1.84 4.95
CA ILE A 390 -3.98 -3.27 5.00
C ILE A 390 -2.75 -3.58 4.13
N MET A 391 -2.71 -3.09 2.89
CA MET A 391 -1.56 -3.31 2.00
C MET A 391 -0.27 -2.69 2.57
N LEU A 392 -0.36 -1.50 3.14
CA LEU A 392 0.79 -0.79 3.70
C LEU A 392 1.40 -1.52 4.90
N HIS A 393 0.56 -2.08 5.78
CA HIS A 393 0.99 -2.60 7.08
C HIS A 393 1.05 -4.13 7.16
N ALA A 394 0.26 -4.85 6.35
CA ALA A 394 0.28 -6.31 6.25
C ALA A 394 0.97 -6.81 4.97
N GLY A 395 0.91 -6.02 3.90
CA GLY A 395 1.33 -6.44 2.56
C GLY A 395 2.83 -6.47 2.28
N ARG A 396 3.66 -6.05 3.24
CA ARG A 396 5.13 -6.11 3.15
C ARG A 396 5.72 -7.48 3.52
N THR A 397 4.90 -8.53 3.61
CA THR A 397 5.30 -9.87 4.07
C THR A 397 5.60 -10.81 2.91
N ALA A 398 6.68 -11.60 3.01
CA ALA A 398 7.23 -12.41 1.91
C ALA A 398 6.26 -13.46 1.32
N GLU A 399 5.17 -13.81 2.00
CA GLU A 399 4.14 -14.75 1.52
C GLU A 399 3.13 -14.07 0.58
N LEU A 400 2.77 -12.80 0.82
CA LEU A 400 1.92 -12.02 -0.09
C LEU A 400 2.67 -11.63 -1.37
N MET A 401 3.98 -11.43 -1.25
CA MET A 401 4.88 -10.96 -2.32
C MET A 401 5.26 -12.06 -3.34
N ARG A 402 5.06 -13.34 -3.02
CA ARG A 402 5.57 -14.50 -3.79
C ARG A 402 4.60 -15.13 -4.78
N GLY A 403 3.52 -14.44 -5.16
CA GLY A 403 2.48 -14.92 -6.09
C GLY A 403 3.00 -15.97 -7.08
N GLN A 404 2.64 -17.22 -6.83
CA GLN A 404 3.33 -18.38 -7.37
C GLN A 404 3.32 -18.36 -8.91
N ILE A 405 4.51 -18.42 -9.51
CA ILE A 405 4.67 -18.80 -10.91
C ILE A 405 4.19 -20.25 -11.01
N VAL A 406 3.15 -20.48 -11.80
CA VAL A 406 2.70 -21.83 -12.16
C VAL A 406 3.84 -22.49 -12.93
N THR A 407 4.59 -23.37 -12.29
CA THR A 407 5.45 -24.32 -12.98
C THR A 407 4.57 -25.34 -13.70
N PRO A 408 4.75 -25.57 -15.02
CA PRO A 408 4.10 -26.66 -15.72
C PRO A 408 4.54 -28.03 -15.15
N PRO A 409 3.76 -29.10 -15.35
CA PRO A 409 4.04 -30.41 -14.76
C PRO A 409 5.35 -31.02 -15.28
N ASP A 410 6.08 -31.69 -14.39
CA ASP A 410 7.30 -32.44 -14.66
C ASP A 410 7.16 -33.40 -15.85
N GLU A 411 7.91 -33.15 -16.93
CA GLU A 411 8.33 -34.20 -17.85
C GLU A 411 9.71 -34.74 -17.43
N LYS A 412 9.75 -36.04 -17.18
CA LYS A 412 10.95 -36.80 -16.82
C LYS A 412 12.05 -36.72 -17.91
N PRO A 413 13.33 -36.87 -17.55
CA PRO A 413 14.46 -36.52 -18.41
C PRO A 413 14.94 -37.67 -19.30
N SER A 414 15.48 -37.32 -20.48
CA SER A 414 16.46 -38.15 -21.21
C SER A 414 17.29 -37.33 -22.21
N PRO A 415 18.49 -37.80 -22.59
CA PRO A 415 19.71 -37.01 -22.45
C PRO A 415 20.40 -36.63 -23.78
N ASP A 416 21.42 -35.78 -23.63
CA ASP A 416 22.53 -35.45 -24.55
C ASP A 416 22.22 -34.54 -25.75
N THR A 417 22.78 -33.32 -25.78
CA THR A 417 24.07 -32.95 -26.41
C THR A 417 24.34 -31.43 -26.18
N PRO A 418 25.61 -30.93 -26.07
CA PRO A 418 25.94 -29.66 -25.43
C PRO A 418 26.25 -28.50 -26.41
N SER A 419 26.00 -27.25 -26.00
CA SER A 419 26.97 -26.12 -25.91
C SER A 419 26.38 -24.70 -26.12
N LYS A 420 26.73 -23.80 -25.16
CA LYS A 420 26.95 -22.33 -25.22
C LYS A 420 25.78 -21.36 -24.95
N PRO A 421 26.07 -20.13 -24.47
CA PRO A 421 25.98 -19.72 -23.07
C PRO A 421 24.79 -18.78 -22.84
N SER A 422 23.84 -19.19 -21.99
CA SER A 422 22.70 -18.37 -21.60
C SER A 422 23.03 -17.56 -20.33
N THR A 423 23.00 -16.25 -20.52
CA THR A 423 22.45 -15.18 -19.68
C THR A 423 22.30 -15.45 -18.17
N PRO A 424 22.86 -14.60 -17.28
CA PRO A 424 22.70 -14.75 -15.84
C PRO A 424 21.22 -14.60 -15.41
N PRO A 425 20.77 -15.30 -14.35
CA PRO A 425 19.41 -15.18 -13.82
C PRO A 425 19.17 -13.82 -13.17
N ALA A 426 17.92 -13.35 -13.20
CA ALA A 426 17.48 -12.15 -12.50
C ALA A 426 17.64 -12.32 -10.97
N ASP A 427 18.47 -11.46 -10.36
CA ASP A 427 18.74 -11.44 -8.93
C ASP A 427 17.48 -11.09 -8.12
N THR A 428 17.13 -11.93 -7.15
CA THR A 428 16.01 -11.78 -6.20
C THR A 428 16.52 -11.26 -4.85
N THR A 429 17.18 -10.09 -4.86
CA THR A 429 17.76 -9.52 -3.64
C THR A 429 16.84 -8.48 -3.00
N THR A 430 16.29 -8.81 -1.82
CA THR A 430 15.71 -7.82 -0.88
C THR A 430 16.78 -6.81 -0.49
N MET A 431 16.51 -5.50 -0.37
CA MET A 431 17.52 -4.50 0.00
C MET A 431 17.34 -3.95 1.44
N SER A 432 18.45 -3.56 2.07
CA SER A 432 18.52 -2.80 3.32
C SER A 432 19.00 -1.37 3.05
N THR A 433 18.38 -0.37 3.68
CA THR A 433 18.83 1.02 3.58
C THR A 433 20.09 1.24 4.43
N LEU A 434 21.18 1.68 3.79
CA LEU A 434 22.44 2.04 4.44
C LEU A 434 22.39 3.46 5.02
N LEU A 435 21.85 4.39 4.24
CA LEU A 435 21.60 5.78 4.65
C LEU A 435 20.46 6.36 3.83
N ALA A 436 19.74 7.32 4.42
CA ALA A 436 18.68 8.04 3.74
C ALA A 436 18.55 9.47 4.24
N TYR A 437 18.22 10.37 3.32
CA TYR A 437 17.57 11.65 3.60
C TYR A 437 16.16 11.59 3.00
N ARG A 438 15.15 12.03 3.74
CA ARG A 438 13.76 12.22 3.26
C ARG A 438 13.20 13.53 3.80
N ALA A 439 12.72 14.40 2.91
CA ALA A 439 12.13 15.68 3.27
C ALA A 439 10.82 15.53 4.08
N SER A 440 10.14 14.39 3.97
CA SER A 440 8.93 14.05 4.72
C SER A 440 9.18 13.51 6.12
N GLU A 441 10.42 13.15 6.46
CA GLU A 441 10.79 12.61 7.77
C GLU A 441 11.43 13.69 8.64
N SER A 442 11.21 13.64 9.96
CA SER A 442 11.80 14.59 10.91
C SER A 442 11.62 16.06 10.50
N GLU A 443 10.47 16.40 9.92
CA GLU A 443 10.17 17.74 9.37
C GLU A 443 11.19 18.23 8.32
N GLY A 444 11.87 17.30 7.63
CA GLY A 444 12.93 17.56 6.67
C GLY A 444 14.28 17.94 7.29
N GLN A 445 14.41 17.91 8.62
CA GLN A 445 15.64 18.27 9.32
C GLN A 445 16.76 17.28 9.01
N LEU A 446 17.94 17.80 8.64
CA LEU A 446 19.11 17.01 8.24
C LEU A 446 19.77 16.28 9.42
N ALA A 447 19.96 16.96 10.55
CA ALA A 447 20.73 16.43 11.67
C ALA A 447 20.11 15.17 12.32
N PRO A 448 18.79 15.07 12.55
CA PRO A 448 18.17 13.84 13.04
C PRO A 448 18.32 12.64 12.09
N GLN A 449 18.54 12.91 10.80
CA GLN A 449 18.72 11.90 9.75
C GLN A 449 20.21 11.61 9.47
N GLY A 450 21.14 12.14 10.28
CA GLY A 450 22.58 11.91 10.14
C GLY A 450 23.28 12.77 9.09
N TRP A 451 22.61 13.76 8.50
CA TRP A 451 23.17 14.62 7.47
C TRP A 451 23.70 15.94 8.02
N THR A 452 24.75 16.43 7.39
CA THR A 452 25.33 17.76 7.61
C THR A 452 25.24 18.59 6.33
N ALA A 453 25.20 19.92 6.46
CA ALA A 453 25.15 20.83 5.32
C ALA A 453 26.09 22.03 5.50
N GLY A 454 26.53 22.62 4.40
CA GLY A 454 27.34 23.84 4.42
C GLY A 454 27.37 24.58 3.08
N GLY A 455 27.99 25.76 3.07
CA GLY A 455 28.28 26.54 1.86
C GLY A 455 27.10 27.23 1.15
N GLY A 456 25.85 27.01 1.57
CA GLY A 456 24.67 27.71 1.05
C GLY A 456 23.49 27.67 2.03
N LYS A 457 22.26 27.68 1.51
CA LYS A 457 21.02 27.61 2.29
C LYS A 457 20.24 26.35 1.95
N ALA A 458 19.88 25.58 2.98
CA ALA A 458 18.92 24.50 2.92
C ALA A 458 17.63 24.93 3.63
N GLN A 459 16.50 24.90 2.91
CA GLN A 459 15.20 25.33 3.45
C GLN A 459 14.12 24.33 3.07
N ILE A 460 13.33 23.90 4.06
CA ILE A 460 12.15 23.06 3.81
C ILE A 460 11.02 23.93 3.26
N VAL A 461 10.44 23.51 2.14
CA VAL A 461 9.36 24.18 1.43
C VAL A 461 8.23 23.20 1.15
N ASP A 462 7.01 23.73 1.00
CA ASP A 462 5.88 22.97 0.50
C ASP A 462 6.01 22.74 -1.01
N ASP A 463 5.80 21.51 -1.45
CA ASP A 463 5.78 21.13 -2.85
C ASP A 463 4.85 19.93 -3.07
N ALA A 464 3.73 20.14 -3.76
CA ALA A 464 2.70 19.11 -3.95
C ALA A 464 3.19 17.89 -4.73
N GLY A 465 4.29 18.01 -5.50
CA GLY A 465 4.89 16.89 -6.24
C GLY A 465 5.89 16.06 -5.43
N ALA A 466 6.21 16.47 -4.20
CA ALA A 466 7.09 15.73 -3.30
C ALA A 466 6.32 14.62 -2.54
N SER A 467 7.00 13.55 -2.15
CA SER A 467 6.36 12.31 -1.63
C SER A 467 5.63 12.49 -0.28
N GLY A 468 5.84 13.63 0.39
CA GLY A 468 5.09 14.04 1.60
C GLY A 468 4.64 15.49 1.58
N GLY A 469 4.50 16.08 0.39
CA GLY A 469 4.13 17.49 0.22
C GLY A 469 5.23 18.49 0.63
N LYS A 470 6.42 18.02 0.99
CA LYS A 470 7.56 18.82 1.45
C LYS A 470 8.81 18.46 0.68
N ALA A 471 9.65 19.45 0.38
CA ALA A 471 10.96 19.27 -0.25
C ALA A 471 11.99 20.20 0.39
N MET A 472 13.27 19.83 0.32
CA MET A 472 14.36 20.72 0.72
C MET A 472 14.89 21.50 -0.47
N LYS A 473 14.68 22.81 -0.47
CA LYS A 473 15.24 23.73 -1.44
C LYS A 473 16.67 24.10 -1.06
N LEU A 474 17.60 23.85 -1.97
CA LEU A 474 19.02 24.17 -1.86
C LEU A 474 19.36 25.33 -2.79
N THR A 475 19.93 26.40 -2.22
CA THR A 475 20.37 27.58 -2.95
C THR A 475 21.69 28.12 -2.43
N LYS A 476 22.37 28.92 -3.23
CA LYS A 476 23.50 29.73 -2.81
C LYS A 476 23.49 31.09 -3.49
N GLU A 477 24.27 32.03 -2.97
CA GLU A 477 24.61 33.26 -3.67
C GLU A 477 25.76 32.99 -4.65
N THR A 478 25.64 33.41 -5.91
CA THR A 478 26.69 33.27 -6.92
C THR A 478 27.98 33.96 -6.46
N GLY A 479 29.11 33.28 -6.60
CA GLY A 479 30.43 33.73 -6.16
C GLY A 479 30.76 33.37 -4.70
N LYS A 480 29.80 32.86 -3.92
CA LYS A 480 30.06 32.26 -2.59
C LYS A 480 30.42 30.78 -2.73
N SER A 481 30.78 30.16 -1.61
CA SER A 481 31.05 28.72 -1.54
C SER A 481 29.91 27.91 -2.17
N SER A 482 30.25 26.79 -2.78
CA SER A 482 29.29 25.80 -3.24
C SER A 482 28.53 25.21 -2.05
N TRP A 483 27.22 24.94 -2.22
CA TRP A 483 26.46 24.25 -1.18
C TRP A 483 26.78 22.76 -1.18
N TYR A 484 26.67 22.12 -0.03
CA TYR A 484 26.79 20.67 0.07
C TYR A 484 25.90 20.09 1.17
N LEU A 485 25.58 18.81 0.99
CA LEU A 485 25.10 17.89 2.02
C LEU A 485 26.10 16.74 2.14
N GLU A 486 26.37 16.28 3.35
CA GLU A 486 27.28 15.15 3.62
C GLU A 486 26.70 14.19 4.66
N HIS A 487 26.88 12.89 4.42
CA HIS A 487 26.58 11.80 5.36
C HIS A 487 27.76 10.82 5.40
N ASP A 488 28.07 10.27 6.58
CA ASP A 488 29.05 9.20 6.71
C ASP A 488 28.49 7.92 6.08
N ALA A 489 29.11 7.46 4.99
CA ALA A 489 28.60 6.37 4.16
C ALA A 489 29.48 5.11 4.21
N GLY A 490 30.66 5.20 4.83
CA GLY A 490 31.65 4.13 4.82
C GLY A 490 32.29 3.96 3.44
N ASN A 491 33.08 2.89 3.27
CA ASN A 491 33.81 2.61 2.03
C ASN A 491 32.98 1.89 0.95
N GLY A 492 31.69 1.65 1.20
CA GLY A 492 30.76 1.00 0.26
C GLY A 492 31.11 -0.45 -0.10
N ALA A 493 31.90 -1.16 0.71
CA ALA A 493 32.24 -2.57 0.47
C ALA A 493 31.01 -3.48 0.34
N ASP A 494 29.99 -3.23 1.16
CA ASP A 494 28.71 -3.96 1.09
C ASP A 494 27.94 -3.69 -0.21
N LEU A 495 27.96 -2.44 -0.70
CA LEU A 495 27.33 -2.06 -1.97
C LEU A 495 28.01 -2.72 -3.17
N LEU A 496 29.36 -2.79 -3.18
CA LEU A 496 30.12 -3.51 -4.19
C LEU A 496 29.93 -5.02 -4.08
N GLY A 497 29.97 -5.57 -2.87
CA GLY A 497 29.92 -7.00 -2.62
C GLY A 497 28.54 -7.60 -2.90
N LYS A 498 27.48 -6.93 -2.47
CA LYS A 498 26.11 -7.44 -2.55
C LYS A 498 25.30 -6.83 -3.70
N GLY A 499 25.70 -5.67 -4.18
CA GLY A 499 24.92 -4.88 -5.13
C GLY A 499 23.91 -4.01 -4.41
N GLY A 500 23.25 -3.10 -5.13
CA GLY A 500 22.36 -2.13 -4.51
C GLY A 500 22.11 -0.90 -5.37
N LEU A 501 21.63 0.17 -4.76
CA LEU A 501 21.20 1.38 -5.44
C LEU A 501 21.65 2.64 -4.68
N VAL A 502 22.23 3.61 -5.38
CA VAL A 502 22.43 4.99 -4.89
C VAL A 502 21.44 5.87 -5.64
N SER A 503 20.49 6.52 -4.97
CA SER A 503 19.39 7.26 -5.60
C SER A 503 19.18 8.65 -5.03
N CYS A 504 18.67 9.56 -5.87
CA CYS A 504 18.30 10.93 -5.55
C CYS A 504 17.03 11.31 -6.34
N ARG A 505 15.98 11.74 -5.63
CA ARG A 505 14.77 12.32 -6.24
C ARG A 505 14.80 13.83 -6.06
N PHE A 506 14.83 14.55 -7.17
CA PHE A 506 15.09 15.98 -7.20
C PHE A 506 14.26 16.70 -8.25
N LYS A 507 14.17 18.02 -8.12
CA LYS A 507 13.55 18.92 -9.09
C LYS A 507 14.44 20.14 -9.28
N VAL A 508 14.64 20.54 -10.53
CA VAL A 508 15.42 21.72 -10.89
C VAL A 508 14.46 22.93 -10.96
N ASP A 509 14.84 24.04 -10.35
CA ASP A 509 14.04 25.27 -10.35
C ASP A 509 14.82 26.40 -11.03
N GLY A 510 14.44 26.75 -12.25
CA GLY A 510 15.07 27.83 -13.02
C GLY A 510 14.67 27.83 -14.49
N THR A 511 15.39 28.62 -15.29
CA THR A 511 15.23 28.67 -16.75
C THR A 511 16.47 28.07 -17.41
N LEU A 512 16.26 27.27 -18.46
CA LEU A 512 17.34 26.62 -19.22
C LEU A 512 18.47 27.59 -19.56
N THR A 513 19.65 27.29 -19.04
CA THR A 513 20.92 27.95 -19.35
C THR A 513 21.92 26.89 -19.75
N ALA A 514 22.52 27.04 -20.93
CA ALA A 514 23.46 26.06 -21.45
C ALA A 514 24.66 25.89 -20.51
N ASN A 515 25.04 24.63 -20.25
CA ASN A 515 26.18 24.22 -19.42
C ASN A 515 26.05 24.59 -17.94
N GLN A 516 24.85 24.87 -17.43
CA GLN A 516 24.64 25.17 -16.01
C GLN A 516 24.47 23.89 -15.20
N TYR A 517 25.15 23.79 -14.06
CA TYR A 517 25.07 22.65 -13.15
C TYR A 517 23.82 22.72 -12.26
N ALA A 518 23.26 21.55 -11.95
CA ALA A 518 22.21 21.39 -10.94
C ALA A 518 22.78 20.78 -9.65
N LEU A 519 23.28 19.54 -9.71
CA LEU A 519 23.83 18.81 -8.56
C LEU A 519 24.88 17.78 -8.98
N ALA A 520 25.66 17.29 -8.02
CA ALA A 520 26.59 16.17 -8.18
C ALA A 520 26.64 15.29 -6.93
N LEU A 521 26.86 14.01 -7.15
CA LEU A 521 27.09 12.97 -6.15
C LEU A 521 28.56 12.55 -6.20
N TYR A 522 29.25 12.73 -5.08
CA TYR A 522 30.62 12.27 -4.87
C TYR A 522 30.70 11.32 -3.68
N TRP A 523 31.31 10.17 -3.87
CA TRP A 523 31.57 9.21 -2.79
C TRP A 523 32.99 8.66 -2.92
N PRO A 524 34.01 9.42 -2.49
CA PRO A 524 35.37 8.92 -2.36
C PRO A 524 35.43 7.85 -1.27
N VAL A 525 36.21 6.80 -1.49
CA VAL A 525 36.36 5.69 -0.53
C VAL A 525 37.82 5.55 -0.12
N SER A 526 38.04 5.27 1.16
CA SER A 526 39.39 5.11 1.75
C SER A 526 40.10 3.85 1.25
N GLY A 527 39.35 2.86 0.76
CA GLY A 527 39.86 1.64 0.16
C GLY A 527 38.77 0.84 -0.54
N LEU A 528 39.18 -0.06 -1.43
CA LEU A 528 38.29 -1.01 -2.11
C LEU A 528 38.43 -2.42 -1.52
N PRO A 529 37.41 -3.30 -1.66
CA PRO A 529 37.54 -4.70 -1.32
C PRO A 529 38.73 -5.37 -2.02
N GLN A 530 39.30 -6.41 -1.40
CA GLN A 530 40.44 -7.12 -1.97
C GLN A 530 40.12 -7.66 -3.38
N GLY A 531 40.99 -7.36 -4.35
CA GLY A 531 40.83 -7.79 -5.73
C GLY A 531 39.95 -6.88 -6.61
N VAL A 532 39.40 -5.79 -6.05
CA VAL A 532 38.64 -4.78 -6.79
C VAL A 532 39.54 -3.61 -7.16
N THR A 533 39.57 -3.27 -8.44
CA THR A 533 40.31 -2.13 -8.98
C THR A 533 39.42 -1.38 -9.96
N LEU A 534 39.23 -0.07 -9.75
CA LEU A 534 38.52 0.77 -10.72
C LEU A 534 39.38 0.98 -11.98
N GLU A 535 38.73 1.21 -13.12
CA GLU A 535 39.44 1.49 -14.37
C GLU A 535 40.25 2.79 -14.31
N GLY A 536 41.27 2.92 -15.17
CA GLY A 536 42.07 4.13 -15.28
C GLY A 536 43.05 4.35 -14.12
N ASN A 537 43.72 5.50 -14.14
CA ASN A 537 44.85 5.82 -13.27
C ASN A 537 44.80 7.27 -12.74
N ALA A 538 43.59 7.80 -12.55
CA ALA A 538 43.36 9.19 -12.14
C ALA A 538 43.58 9.47 -10.64
N GLY A 539 43.90 8.46 -9.83
CA GLY A 539 44.49 8.63 -8.49
C GLY A 539 43.53 8.51 -7.30
N HIS A 540 42.21 8.68 -7.49
CA HIS A 540 41.24 8.51 -6.39
C HIS A 540 40.13 7.51 -6.75
N ASN A 541 39.77 6.66 -5.78
CA ASN A 541 38.68 5.70 -5.92
C ASN A 541 37.37 6.33 -5.45
N LEU A 542 36.39 6.41 -6.35
CA LEU A 542 35.06 6.94 -6.05
C LEU A 542 34.00 5.95 -6.52
N LEU A 543 33.04 5.63 -5.64
CA LEU A 543 31.85 4.85 -6.01
C LEU A 543 30.78 5.72 -6.67
N ALA A 544 30.81 7.03 -6.41
CA ALA A 544 30.03 8.01 -7.13
C ALA A 544 30.90 9.20 -7.52
N SER A 545 30.83 9.61 -8.78
CA SER A 545 31.45 10.84 -9.29
C SER A 545 30.59 11.37 -10.43
N PHE A 546 29.30 11.58 -10.15
CA PHE A 546 28.28 11.84 -11.17
C PHE A 546 27.68 13.21 -10.98
N TYR A 547 27.36 13.92 -12.07
CA TYR A 547 26.74 15.24 -12.00
C TYR A 547 25.61 15.41 -13.01
N VAL A 548 24.72 16.35 -12.69
CA VAL A 548 23.60 16.76 -13.51
C VAL A 548 23.88 18.17 -14.03
N GLN A 549 23.81 18.34 -15.36
CA GLN A 549 24.09 19.59 -16.05
C GLN A 549 23.17 19.72 -17.27
N SER A 550 22.67 20.93 -17.54
CA SER A 550 21.95 21.18 -18.78
C SER A 550 22.90 21.43 -19.95
N ASP A 551 22.54 20.97 -21.14
CA ASP A 551 23.14 21.48 -22.39
C ASP A 551 22.25 22.58 -22.98
N ALA A 552 22.25 22.78 -24.30
CA ALA A 552 21.43 23.79 -24.96
C ALA A 552 19.93 23.45 -24.99
N THR A 553 19.53 22.20 -24.72
CA THR A 553 18.14 21.72 -24.77
C THR A 553 17.76 20.85 -23.57
N ASP A 554 18.66 20.00 -23.14
CA ASP A 554 18.36 18.86 -22.28
C ASP A 554 19.01 18.98 -20.90
N LEU A 555 18.48 18.23 -19.94
CA LEU A 555 19.12 17.99 -18.65
C LEU A 555 19.82 16.63 -18.68
N ASN A 556 21.14 16.61 -18.46
CA ASN A 556 21.97 15.42 -18.68
C ASN A 556 22.60 14.90 -17.39
N VAL A 557 22.83 13.58 -17.35
CA VAL A 557 23.65 12.92 -16.33
C VAL A 557 25.02 12.63 -16.91
N MET A 558 26.06 13.05 -16.21
CA MET A 558 27.43 13.00 -16.66
C MET A 558 28.30 12.27 -15.64
N TYR A 559 29.26 11.48 -16.12
CA TYR A 559 30.30 10.87 -15.32
C TYR A 559 31.52 11.80 -15.25
N HIS A 560 31.81 12.32 -14.06
CA HIS A 560 32.95 13.19 -13.80
C HIS A 560 34.24 12.38 -13.70
N LYS A 561 34.95 12.30 -14.83
CA LYS A 561 36.30 11.73 -14.92
C LYS A 561 37.40 12.82 -14.83
N GLY A 562 36.99 14.07 -14.73
CA GLY A 562 37.78 15.20 -14.21
C GLY A 562 38.66 15.93 -15.21
N ASN A 563 38.69 15.48 -16.46
CA ASN A 563 38.94 16.37 -17.60
C ASN A 563 37.59 16.55 -18.35
N PRO A 564 37.16 17.78 -18.68
CA PRO A 564 35.96 18.00 -19.50
C PRO A 564 35.88 17.12 -20.76
N ASP A 565 37.02 16.87 -21.41
CA ASP A 565 37.11 16.04 -22.62
C ASP A 565 36.91 14.53 -22.33
N GLN A 566 37.00 14.12 -21.07
CA GLN A 566 36.87 12.74 -20.62
C GLN A 566 35.55 12.49 -19.88
N ASN A 567 34.81 13.55 -19.53
CA ASN A 567 33.50 13.40 -18.93
C ASN A 567 32.56 12.71 -19.92
N THR A 568 31.92 11.64 -19.47
CA THR A 568 31.08 10.80 -20.33
C THR A 568 29.62 11.06 -20.02
N LYS A 569 28.79 11.29 -21.04
CA LYS A 569 27.33 11.35 -20.86
C LYS A 569 26.80 9.95 -20.54
N LEU A 570 26.17 9.79 -19.38
CA LEU A 570 25.55 8.55 -18.93
C LEU A 570 24.08 8.45 -19.38
N GLY A 571 23.46 9.60 -19.64
CA GLY A 571 22.10 9.68 -20.17
C GLY A 571 21.52 11.09 -20.09
N SER A 572 20.21 11.21 -20.35
CA SER A 572 19.46 12.47 -20.36
C SER A 572 18.09 12.25 -19.73
N PHE A 573 17.62 13.24 -18.96
CA PHE A 573 16.22 13.34 -18.52
C PHE A 573 15.29 13.84 -19.65
N GLY A 574 15.85 14.14 -20.82
CA GLY A 574 15.18 14.77 -21.95
C GLY A 574 15.25 16.29 -21.88
N ALA A 575 14.31 16.95 -22.56
CA ALA A 575 14.22 18.39 -22.59
C ALA A 575 14.14 18.98 -21.18
N PHE A 576 14.93 20.02 -20.93
CA PHE A 576 14.97 20.71 -19.65
C PHE A 576 13.55 21.14 -19.24
N ASN A 577 13.20 20.82 -18.00
CA ASN A 577 11.94 21.19 -17.40
C ASN A 577 12.13 21.32 -15.89
N ASN A 578 11.07 21.79 -15.21
CA ASN A 578 11.07 21.99 -13.77
C ASN A 578 10.18 20.94 -13.10
N GLU A 579 10.12 19.72 -13.64
CA GLU A 579 9.39 18.58 -13.07
C GLU A 579 10.28 17.76 -12.12
N TRP A 580 9.64 16.87 -11.37
CA TRP A 580 10.35 15.93 -10.51
C TRP A 580 11.00 14.81 -11.32
N HIS A 581 12.30 14.64 -11.10
CA HIS A 581 13.12 13.60 -11.71
C HIS A 581 13.68 12.65 -10.65
N THR A 582 13.98 11.41 -11.06
CA THR A 582 14.66 10.42 -10.24
C THR A 582 15.94 9.96 -10.91
N LEU A 583 17.06 10.10 -10.22
CA LEU A 583 18.37 9.62 -10.63
C LEU A 583 18.80 8.48 -9.71
N ALA A 584 19.19 7.34 -10.26
CA ALA A 584 19.82 6.29 -9.48
C ALA A 584 20.99 5.61 -10.21
N PHE A 585 21.84 4.94 -9.46
CA PHE A 585 22.99 4.17 -9.94
C PHE A 585 22.94 2.79 -9.30
N ARG A 586 22.69 1.76 -10.11
CA ARG A 586 22.53 0.39 -9.66
C ARG A 586 23.87 -0.36 -9.77
N PHE A 587 24.30 -0.90 -8.64
CA PHE A 587 25.51 -1.71 -8.52
C PHE A 587 25.14 -3.19 -8.68
N ALA A 588 25.84 -3.90 -9.55
CA ALA A 588 25.54 -5.29 -9.87
C ALA A 588 25.87 -6.28 -8.73
N GLY A 589 26.69 -5.87 -7.75
CA GLY A 589 27.16 -6.77 -6.69
C GLY A 589 28.28 -7.69 -7.15
N ASN A 590 28.60 -8.70 -6.33
CA ASN A 590 29.70 -9.64 -6.55
C ASN A 590 31.05 -8.94 -6.81
N ASN A 591 31.28 -7.79 -6.16
CA ASN A 591 32.45 -6.93 -6.34
C ASN A 591 32.63 -6.40 -7.76
N SER A 592 31.57 -6.42 -8.58
CA SER A 592 31.55 -5.82 -9.91
C SER A 592 31.64 -4.30 -9.81
N ILE A 593 32.49 -3.71 -10.66
CA ILE A 593 32.58 -2.26 -10.84
C ILE A 593 31.62 -1.75 -11.93
N GLN A 594 30.81 -2.62 -12.51
CA GLN A 594 29.78 -2.24 -13.48
C GLN A 594 28.59 -1.61 -12.75
N VAL A 595 28.19 -0.43 -13.22
CA VAL A 595 27.07 0.33 -12.70
C VAL A 595 26.11 0.65 -13.84
N THR A 596 24.81 0.53 -13.58
CA THR A 596 23.75 0.94 -14.52
C THR A 596 23.12 2.23 -14.02
N PRO A 597 23.17 3.33 -14.80
CA PRO A 597 22.41 4.53 -14.45
C PRO A 597 20.92 4.26 -14.68
N VAL A 598 20.06 4.72 -13.79
CA VAL A 598 18.60 4.62 -13.88
C VAL A 598 18.05 6.04 -13.82
N ILE A 599 17.52 6.52 -14.94
CA ILE A 599 17.07 7.90 -15.13
C ILE A 599 15.56 7.86 -15.35
N ASP A 600 14.80 8.45 -14.43
CA ASP A 600 13.33 8.41 -14.37
C ASP A 600 12.77 6.98 -14.48
N GLY A 601 13.42 6.06 -13.77
CA GLY A 601 13.03 4.64 -13.71
C GLY A 601 13.40 3.84 -14.96
N LYS A 602 14.11 4.43 -15.93
CA LYS A 602 14.62 3.74 -17.12
C LYS A 602 16.10 3.46 -16.98
N ASP A 603 16.49 2.22 -17.21
CA ASP A 603 17.90 1.83 -17.28
C ASP A 603 18.57 2.49 -18.50
N GLY A 604 19.70 3.14 -18.27
CA GLY A 604 20.63 3.59 -19.30
C GLY A 604 21.72 2.55 -19.58
N GLU A 605 22.67 2.92 -20.44
CA GLU A 605 23.79 2.06 -20.79
C GLU A 605 24.69 1.79 -19.57
N PRO A 606 24.94 0.52 -19.20
CA PRO A 606 25.87 0.19 -18.13
C PRO A 606 27.29 0.67 -18.45
N PHE A 607 28.01 1.13 -17.42
CA PHE A 607 29.39 1.58 -17.53
C PHE A 607 30.26 1.04 -16.40
N MET A 608 31.57 1.02 -16.60
CA MET A 608 32.52 0.62 -15.57
C MET A 608 32.99 1.85 -14.78
N LEU A 609 33.05 1.71 -13.46
CA LEU A 609 33.65 2.72 -12.61
C LEU A 609 35.14 2.85 -12.91
N SER A 610 35.59 4.09 -13.04
CA SER A 610 36.98 4.50 -13.17
C SER A 610 37.41 5.37 -11.99
N GLN A 611 38.72 5.38 -11.73
CA GLN A 611 39.32 6.38 -10.87
C GLN A 611 38.99 7.79 -11.37
N SER A 612 38.92 8.74 -10.45
CA SER A 612 38.64 10.15 -10.72
C SER A 612 39.75 11.02 -10.12
N PRO A 613 40.08 12.18 -10.70
CA PRO A 613 40.98 13.15 -10.08
C PRO A 613 40.29 13.97 -8.98
N VAL A 614 38.99 13.74 -8.73
CA VAL A 614 38.24 14.38 -7.63
C VAL A 614 38.73 13.80 -6.29
N GLY A 615 39.77 14.41 -5.73
CA GLY A 615 40.42 13.98 -4.48
C GLY A 615 40.27 14.92 -3.27
N SER A 616 39.58 16.05 -3.44
CA SER A 616 39.48 17.10 -2.40
C SER A 616 38.42 16.82 -1.33
N PHE A 617 37.57 15.81 -1.51
CA PHE A 617 36.51 15.46 -0.57
C PHE A 617 37.00 14.42 0.44
N ALA A 618 36.48 14.49 1.67
CA ALA A 618 36.78 13.52 2.71
C ALA A 618 36.31 12.12 2.28
N ALA A 619 37.18 11.13 2.44
CA ALA A 619 36.87 9.72 2.15
C ALA A 619 35.71 9.20 3.04
N ASP A 620 35.02 8.20 2.53
CA ASP A 620 33.95 7.44 3.19
C ASP A 620 32.70 8.26 3.52
N LYS A 621 32.52 9.38 2.83
CA LYS A 621 31.32 10.23 2.91
C LYS A 621 30.63 10.32 1.55
N LEU A 622 29.30 10.22 1.56
CA LEU A 622 28.49 10.59 0.41
C LEU A 622 28.24 12.09 0.46
N ARG A 623 28.65 12.81 -0.58
CA ARG A 623 28.45 14.25 -0.74
C ARG A 623 27.52 14.54 -1.91
N LEU A 624 26.47 15.32 -1.64
CA LEU A 624 25.69 16.03 -2.66
C LEU A 624 26.16 17.49 -2.71
N THR A 625 26.41 18.05 -3.88
CA THR A 625 26.89 19.45 -4.02
C THR A 625 26.54 20.04 -5.38
N ASP A 626 26.53 21.37 -5.51
CA ASP A 626 26.42 22.04 -6.81
C ASP A 626 27.76 22.36 -7.48
N ILE A 627 28.86 21.79 -6.96
CA ILE A 627 30.19 21.70 -7.60
C ILE A 627 30.99 23.01 -7.61
N THR A 628 30.35 24.14 -7.92
CA THR A 628 31.04 25.39 -8.26
C THR A 628 30.49 26.59 -7.50
N SER A 629 31.33 27.61 -7.29
CA SER A 629 30.89 28.92 -6.80
C SER A 629 30.13 29.72 -7.87
N ASN A 630 30.22 29.35 -9.15
CA ASN A 630 29.46 29.96 -10.23
C ASN A 630 27.95 29.70 -10.09
N ALA A 631 27.13 30.39 -10.87
CA ALA A 631 25.69 30.22 -10.83
C ALA A 631 25.30 28.77 -11.17
N THR A 632 24.41 28.20 -10.37
CA THR A 632 23.85 26.84 -10.50
C THR A 632 22.34 26.94 -10.33
N TYR A 633 21.61 25.93 -10.79
CA TYR A 633 20.18 25.89 -10.55
C TYR A 633 19.88 25.71 -9.06
N PRO A 634 18.92 26.44 -8.49
CA PRO A 634 18.20 25.99 -7.32
C PRO A 634 17.66 24.56 -7.52
N VAL A 635 17.81 23.72 -6.50
CA VAL A 635 17.35 22.33 -6.55
C VAL A 635 16.45 22.05 -5.35
N LEU A 636 15.34 21.37 -5.60
CA LEU A 636 14.51 20.78 -4.55
C LEU A 636 14.85 19.30 -4.44
N ILE A 637 15.11 18.83 -3.22
CA ILE A 637 15.42 17.43 -2.89
C ILE A 637 14.25 16.84 -2.11
N ASP A 638 13.70 15.73 -2.60
CA ASP A 638 12.70 14.92 -1.90
C ASP A 638 13.41 13.84 -1.06
N SER A 639 14.35 13.11 -1.68
CA SER A 639 15.10 12.07 -0.98
C SER A 639 16.46 11.77 -1.60
N ILE A 640 17.41 11.32 -0.77
CA ILE A 640 18.69 10.74 -1.17
C ILE A 640 18.81 9.41 -0.43
N VAL A 641 19.04 8.29 -1.12
CA VAL A 641 19.01 6.96 -0.47
C VAL A 641 20.12 6.08 -1.02
N VAL A 642 20.86 5.40 -0.14
CA VAL A 642 21.73 4.28 -0.51
C VAL A 642 21.14 3.00 0.07
N GLU A 643 20.91 2.02 -0.79
CA GLU A 643 20.36 0.72 -0.46
C GLU A 643 21.31 -0.37 -0.93
N VAL A 644 21.42 -1.44 -0.14
CA VAL A 644 22.29 -2.58 -0.43
C VAL A 644 21.45 -3.85 -0.39
N ASN A 645 21.67 -4.76 -1.34
CA ASN A 645 21.08 -6.08 -1.37
C ASN A 645 21.41 -6.86 -0.08
N ASN A 646 20.43 -7.57 0.49
CA ASN A 646 20.61 -8.50 1.60
C ASN A 646 21.28 -9.77 1.08
N ALA A 647 22.08 -10.42 1.93
CA ALA A 647 22.68 -11.70 1.58
C ALA A 647 21.58 -12.74 1.28
N SER A 648 21.72 -13.41 0.14
CA SER A 648 20.91 -14.58 -0.20
C SER A 648 21.08 -15.63 0.90
N ALA A 649 19.98 -16.07 1.49
CA ALA A 649 19.98 -17.24 2.36
C ALA A 649 20.35 -18.46 1.50
N GLY A 650 21.59 -18.91 1.62
CA GLY A 650 22.07 -20.17 1.04
C GLY A 650 21.50 -21.39 1.75
#